data_AF-A0A414ZJI5-F1
#
_entry.id   AF-A0A414ZJI5-F1
#
_cell.length_a   1.000
_cell.length_b   1.000
_cell.length_c   1.000
_cell.angle_alpha   90.00
_cell.angle_beta   90.00
_cell.angle_gamma   90.00
#
_symmetry.space_group_name_H-M   'P 1'
#
loop_
_entity.id
_entity.type
_entity.pdbx_description
1 polymer ?
#
loop_
_entity_poly.entity_id
_entity_poly.type
_entity_poly.pdbx_seq_one_letter_code
_entity_poly.pdbx_strand_id
1 'polypeptide(L)'
;MNRIYSRLAFTNIKNNKTLYMPYIISGMVMIAMFYVMMFLNNSKGLSKVPGADALASIMGLGCGTIAVFSYIFLFYTNSFIIKRRKKEVGIYNILGMEKRHIARVLSIETLTVALAAIASGIIAGILFSKLMIMFLYRIVNIKAQINFTVSASAVVNTILIFGVIYFLTLIYNLMQVKLANPIELLRGGNVGEKEPKSKWLTAIIGLGCLAGGYYIAITTKNPLQVLSLFFVAVLLVIVGTYLLFISGSIVILKALRKNKKFYYNKKHFAAVSGMIYRMKQNAGGLASICVLSTMVLVVVSTTVSMYVGMEGELKQRYPADISVYSWYKEIPAGLKLDDALKEAEAESDKIIDGSGCDIKESKGYTYFSWTVCREGEEFKPVLNYNNDISMLYFVTRDEIEKMEPGLQGRLKNKIPKLDAGSVAVYGTEKFNNDIINLLSKEFKVAAAEKTAVSKDSYMASMYSGVYYVVVDSKATLAEIFNLNSSLEEDSVPTMLNNEIDYNLYGSSEDKLAVAKALDRHFEENSVKSDVSGFYVESRDANREQIYVLYGGLFFIGIFLGTMFLMVTVMIIFYKQISEGYDDKARYEIMEKVGMCNDEVKKSITSQVRMVFFLPIMLATCHLAAAFPLLRRLLAMFNLTDVKIIAICMVATLLVFVAIYYIVFRITSRAYYRIVGNQI
;
A
#
# COMPACT_ATOMS: atom_id res chain seq x y z
N MET A 1 -39.09 -37.35 2.27
CA MET A 1 -37.62 -37.43 2.10
C MET A 1 -36.84 -36.13 2.38
N ASN A 2 -37.28 -34.93 1.95
CA ASN A 2 -36.50 -33.68 2.14
C ASN A 2 -36.18 -33.32 3.61
N ARG A 3 -37.04 -33.71 4.57
CA ARG A 3 -36.78 -33.51 6.01
C ARG A 3 -35.58 -34.31 6.53
N ILE A 4 -35.28 -35.47 5.95
CA ILE A 4 -34.15 -36.34 6.37
C ILE A 4 -32.82 -35.67 6.00
N TYR A 5 -32.67 -35.21 4.75
CA TYR A 5 -31.45 -34.55 4.29
C TYR A 5 -31.16 -33.26 5.04
N SER A 6 -32.20 -32.48 5.34
CA SER A 6 -32.06 -31.25 6.11
C SER A 6 -31.64 -31.55 7.56
N ARG A 7 -32.29 -32.53 8.22
CA ARG A 7 -31.93 -32.95 9.58
C ARG A 7 -30.49 -33.46 9.65
N LEU A 8 -30.05 -34.24 8.65
CA LEU A 8 -28.68 -34.72 8.55
C LEU A 8 -27.69 -33.56 8.39
N ALA A 9 -27.96 -32.62 7.48
CA ALA A 9 -27.15 -31.42 7.28
C ALA A 9 -26.95 -30.60 8.58
N PHE A 10 -28.03 -30.31 9.31
CA PHE A 10 -27.94 -29.59 10.59
C PHE A 10 -27.16 -30.38 11.65
N THR A 11 -27.37 -31.69 11.70
CA THR A 11 -26.65 -32.58 12.63
C THR A 11 -25.15 -32.58 12.31
N ASN A 12 -24.78 -32.57 11.03
CA ASN A 12 -23.39 -32.53 10.58
C ASN A 12 -22.71 -31.21 10.94
N ILE A 13 -23.37 -30.06 10.73
CA ILE A 13 -22.86 -28.75 11.13
C ILE A 13 -22.64 -28.71 12.65
N LYS A 14 -23.61 -29.21 13.42
CA LYS A 14 -23.53 -29.26 14.89
C LYS A 14 -22.38 -30.14 15.38
N ASN A 15 -22.24 -31.33 14.80
CA ASN A 15 -21.18 -32.28 15.16
C ASN A 15 -19.80 -31.78 14.76
N ASN A 16 -19.68 -31.03 13.65
CA ASN A 16 -18.44 -30.44 13.16
C ASN A 16 -18.28 -28.95 13.52
N LYS A 17 -18.86 -28.49 14.64
CA LYS A 17 -18.87 -27.06 15.02
C LYS A 17 -17.47 -26.43 15.11
N THR A 18 -16.44 -27.20 15.47
CA THR A 18 -15.05 -26.72 15.55
C THR A 18 -14.46 -26.35 14.20
N LEU A 19 -15.05 -26.83 13.09
CA LEU A 19 -14.66 -26.49 11.72
C LEU A 19 -15.59 -25.43 11.11
N TYR A 20 -16.89 -25.53 11.35
CA TYR A 20 -17.91 -24.66 10.75
C TYR A 20 -18.05 -23.30 11.43
N MET A 21 -17.94 -23.21 12.77
CA MET A 21 -18.12 -21.93 13.47
C MET A 21 -17.09 -20.87 13.05
N PRO A 22 -15.78 -21.16 12.98
CA PRO A 22 -14.81 -20.19 12.51
C PRO A 22 -15.04 -19.77 11.06
N TYR A 23 -15.60 -20.64 10.22
CA TYR A 23 -15.90 -20.33 8.82
C TYR A 23 -17.06 -19.34 8.73
N ILE A 24 -18.14 -19.60 9.48
CA ILE A 24 -19.28 -18.69 9.59
C ILE A 24 -18.83 -17.34 10.16
N ILE A 25 -18.03 -17.32 11.24
CA ILE A 25 -17.53 -16.07 11.84
C ILE A 25 -16.66 -15.30 10.85
N SER A 26 -15.78 -16.00 10.13
CA SER A 26 -14.92 -15.36 9.15
C SER A 26 -15.71 -14.78 7.97
N GLY A 27 -16.71 -15.52 7.46
CA GLY A 27 -17.64 -15.01 6.45
C GLY A 27 -18.45 -13.83 6.95
N MET A 28 -19.00 -13.91 8.16
CA MET A 28 -19.73 -12.81 8.82
C MET A 28 -18.88 -11.54 8.87
N VAL A 29 -17.62 -11.62 9.32
CA VAL A 29 -16.75 -10.44 9.41
C VAL A 29 -16.41 -9.89 8.02
N MET A 30 -16.09 -10.73 7.04
CA MET A 30 -15.80 -10.25 5.67
C MET A 30 -17.01 -9.56 5.04
N ILE A 31 -18.20 -10.13 5.24
CA ILE A 31 -19.47 -9.54 4.79
C ILE A 31 -19.73 -8.21 5.50
N ALA A 32 -19.52 -8.15 6.82
CA ALA A 32 -19.67 -6.93 7.60
C ALA A 32 -18.70 -5.84 7.13
N MET A 33 -17.43 -6.20 6.89
CA MET A 33 -16.41 -5.28 6.42
C MET A 33 -16.72 -4.76 5.01
N PHE A 34 -17.17 -5.64 4.11
CA PHE A 34 -17.59 -5.25 2.77
C PHE A 34 -18.80 -4.32 2.80
N TYR A 35 -19.81 -4.64 3.62
CA TYR A 35 -20.98 -3.78 3.81
C TYR A 35 -20.58 -2.39 4.33
N VAL A 36 -19.73 -2.33 5.36
CA VAL A 36 -19.24 -1.07 5.91
C VAL A 36 -18.54 -0.25 4.84
N MET A 37 -17.65 -0.87 4.05
CA MET A 37 -16.93 -0.14 3.00
C MET A 37 -17.89 0.39 1.92
N MET A 38 -18.87 -0.41 1.48
CA MET A 38 -19.91 0.02 0.55
C MET A 38 -20.79 1.14 1.14
N PHE A 39 -21.09 1.08 2.44
CA PHE A 39 -21.83 2.13 3.14
C PHE A 39 -21.06 3.45 3.13
N LEU A 40 -19.76 3.41 3.46
CA LEU A 40 -18.90 4.60 3.46
C LEU A 40 -18.80 5.21 2.06
N ASN A 41 -18.53 4.38 1.05
CA ASN A 41 -18.42 4.81 -0.35
C ASN A 41 -19.69 5.50 -0.88
N ASN A 42 -20.87 5.07 -0.41
CA ASN A 42 -22.17 5.59 -0.85
C ASN A 42 -22.74 6.67 0.08
N SER A 43 -21.97 7.17 1.05
CA SER A 43 -22.48 8.11 2.05
C SER A 43 -22.56 9.55 1.53
N LYS A 44 -23.76 10.14 1.58
CA LYS A 44 -24.00 11.53 1.16
C LYS A 44 -23.24 12.57 1.99
N GLY A 45 -22.85 12.23 3.22
CA GLY A 45 -22.06 13.11 4.07
C GLY A 45 -20.62 13.28 3.57
N LEU A 46 -20.03 12.24 2.98
CA LEU A 46 -18.68 12.29 2.44
C LEU A 46 -18.59 12.95 1.07
N SER A 47 -19.67 12.94 0.28
CA SER A 47 -19.68 13.51 -1.07
C SER A 47 -19.62 15.05 -1.12
N LYS A 48 -19.69 15.73 0.03
CA LYS A 48 -19.68 17.19 0.13
C LYS A 48 -18.39 17.75 0.74
N VAL A 49 -17.48 16.88 1.15
CA VAL A 49 -16.22 17.28 1.79
C VAL A 49 -15.21 17.66 0.69
N PRO A 50 -14.34 18.65 0.91
CA PRO A 50 -13.20 18.88 0.04
C PRO A 50 -12.42 17.57 -0.21
N GLY A 51 -12.10 17.23 -1.46
CA GLY A 51 -11.44 15.96 -1.79
C GLY A 51 -12.34 14.72 -1.75
N ALA A 52 -13.67 14.89 -1.78
CA ALA A 52 -14.65 13.79 -1.79
C ALA A 52 -14.38 12.74 -2.89
N ASP A 53 -13.99 13.16 -4.09
CA ASP A 53 -13.74 12.25 -5.22
C ASP A 53 -12.54 11.33 -4.96
N ALA A 54 -11.47 11.86 -4.37
CA ALA A 54 -10.33 11.08 -3.95
C ALA A 54 -10.72 10.08 -2.85
N LEU A 55 -11.50 10.53 -1.86
CA LEU A 55 -11.98 9.66 -0.79
C LEU A 55 -12.89 8.55 -1.31
N ALA A 56 -13.82 8.85 -2.21
CA ALA A 56 -14.68 7.85 -2.86
C ALA A 56 -13.85 6.84 -3.67
N SER A 57 -12.85 7.32 -4.42
CA SER A 57 -11.94 6.44 -5.17
C SER A 57 -11.18 5.48 -4.24
N ILE A 58 -10.69 5.98 -3.10
CA ILE A 58 -10.02 5.16 -2.08
C ILE A 58 -10.97 4.14 -1.48
N MET A 59 -12.19 4.53 -1.08
CA MET A 59 -13.18 3.60 -0.54
C MET A 59 -13.58 2.54 -1.57
N GLY A 60 -13.74 2.92 -2.84
CA GLY A 60 -13.99 2.01 -3.96
C GLY A 60 -12.89 0.97 -4.16
N LEU A 61 -11.61 1.38 -4.09
CA LEU A 61 -10.48 0.45 -4.09
C LEU A 61 -10.54 -0.53 -2.90
N GLY A 62 -10.98 -0.06 -1.74
CA GLY A 62 -11.25 -0.88 -0.56
C GLY A 62 -12.31 -1.94 -0.80
N CYS A 63 -13.45 -1.56 -1.39
CA CYS A 63 -14.51 -2.50 -1.76
C CYS A 63 -13.98 -3.61 -2.68
N GLY A 64 -13.27 -3.23 -3.76
CA GLY A 64 -12.68 -4.17 -4.70
C GLY A 64 -11.70 -5.13 -4.02
N THR A 65 -10.83 -4.60 -3.17
CA THR A 65 -9.84 -5.39 -2.43
C THR A 65 -10.54 -6.41 -1.50
N ILE A 66 -11.51 -5.98 -0.70
CA ILE A 66 -12.23 -6.87 0.22
C ILE A 66 -12.95 -7.96 -0.56
N ALA A 67 -13.59 -7.65 -1.69
CA ALA A 67 -14.28 -8.65 -2.51
C ALA A 67 -13.32 -9.73 -3.03
N VAL A 68 -12.18 -9.33 -3.61
CA VAL A 68 -11.17 -10.25 -4.15
C VAL A 68 -10.61 -11.16 -3.05
N PHE A 69 -10.21 -10.59 -1.92
CA PHE A 69 -9.66 -11.40 -0.83
C PHE A 69 -10.72 -12.24 -0.11
N SER A 70 -11.99 -11.78 -0.07
CA SER A 70 -13.12 -12.58 0.41
C SER A 70 -13.29 -13.85 -0.42
N TYR A 71 -13.22 -13.71 -1.74
CA TYR A 71 -13.24 -14.87 -2.64
C TYR A 71 -12.08 -15.83 -2.33
N ILE A 72 -10.83 -15.35 -2.34
CA ILE A 72 -9.64 -16.20 -2.11
C ILE A 72 -9.75 -16.94 -0.77
N PHE A 73 -10.12 -16.24 0.29
CA PHE A 73 -10.13 -16.79 1.64
C PHE A 73 -11.33 -17.72 1.91
N LEU A 74 -12.54 -17.37 1.46
CA LEU A 74 -13.69 -18.25 1.64
C LEU A 74 -13.52 -19.55 0.85
N PHE A 75 -12.91 -19.50 -0.33
CA PHE A 75 -12.53 -20.69 -1.09
C PHE A 75 -11.48 -21.53 -0.37
N TYR A 76 -10.42 -20.90 0.13
CA TYR A 76 -9.38 -21.60 0.90
C TYR A 76 -10.00 -22.34 2.08
N THR A 77 -10.81 -21.67 2.89
CA THR A 77 -11.43 -22.25 4.08
C THR A 77 -12.42 -23.36 3.73
N ASN A 78 -13.24 -23.15 2.70
CA ASN A 78 -14.17 -24.18 2.23
C ASN A 78 -13.42 -25.44 1.72
N SER A 79 -12.34 -25.26 0.96
CA SER A 79 -11.50 -26.37 0.49
C SER A 79 -10.92 -27.19 1.64
N PHE A 80 -10.58 -26.52 2.75
CA PHE A 80 -10.09 -27.14 3.97
C PHE A 80 -11.17 -27.97 4.69
N ILE A 81 -12.38 -27.43 4.83
CA ILE A 81 -13.51 -28.13 5.46
C ILE A 81 -13.83 -29.41 4.71
N ILE A 82 -13.95 -29.34 3.38
CA ILE A 82 -14.21 -30.54 2.57
C ILE A 82 -13.10 -31.56 2.73
N LYS A 83 -11.83 -31.13 2.65
CA LYS A 83 -10.67 -32.03 2.80
C LYS A 83 -10.73 -32.80 4.12
N ARG A 84 -11.16 -32.16 5.21
CA ARG A 84 -11.32 -32.79 6.53
C ARG A 84 -12.54 -33.72 6.60
N ARG A 85 -13.64 -33.36 5.92
CA ARG A 85 -14.89 -34.16 5.91
C ARG A 85 -14.90 -35.27 4.84
N LYS A 86 -13.82 -35.48 4.10
CA LYS A 86 -13.69 -36.56 3.09
C LYS A 86 -13.99 -37.95 3.65
N LYS A 87 -13.55 -38.26 4.89
CA LYS A 87 -13.86 -39.54 5.55
C LYS A 87 -15.35 -39.69 5.86
N GLU A 88 -16.00 -38.62 6.35
CA GLU A 88 -17.45 -38.59 6.63
C GLU A 88 -18.25 -38.82 5.34
N VAL A 89 -17.89 -38.13 4.26
CA VAL A 89 -18.49 -38.30 2.92
C VAL A 89 -18.26 -39.71 2.37
N GLY A 90 -17.10 -40.31 2.62
CA GLY A 90 -16.79 -41.69 2.25
C GLY A 90 -17.68 -42.71 2.99
N ILE A 91 -17.92 -42.51 4.28
CA ILE A 91 -18.80 -43.37 5.09
C ILE A 91 -20.24 -43.34 4.56
N TYR A 92 -20.76 -42.16 4.20
CA TYR A 92 -22.10 -42.07 3.59
C TYR A 92 -22.24 -42.92 2.32
N ASN A 93 -21.19 -42.96 1.50
CA ASN A 93 -21.18 -43.75 0.27
C ASN A 93 -21.18 -45.27 0.56
N ILE A 94 -20.45 -45.72 1.60
CA ILE A 94 -20.44 -47.13 2.04
C ILE A 94 -21.79 -47.55 2.63
N LEU A 95 -22.43 -46.67 3.40
CA LEU A 95 -23.74 -46.89 3.99
C LEU A 95 -24.89 -46.87 2.96
N GLY A 96 -24.57 -46.86 1.66
CA GLY A 96 -25.53 -46.95 0.56
C GLY A 96 -26.10 -45.62 0.08
N MET A 97 -25.61 -44.46 0.54
CA MET A 97 -26.04 -43.17 0.00
C MET A 97 -25.44 -42.93 -1.39
N GLU A 98 -26.30 -42.82 -2.39
CA GLU A 98 -25.90 -42.39 -3.72
C GLU A 98 -25.28 -40.97 -3.72
N LYS A 99 -24.38 -40.71 -4.69
CA LYS A 99 -23.72 -39.40 -4.87
C LYS A 99 -24.70 -38.22 -4.94
N ARG A 100 -25.90 -38.41 -5.51
CA ARG A 100 -26.95 -37.38 -5.57
C ARG A 100 -27.48 -36.98 -4.19
N HIS A 101 -27.58 -37.93 -3.26
CA HIS A 101 -28.07 -37.69 -1.91
C HIS A 101 -27.01 -36.98 -1.07
N ILE A 102 -25.74 -37.38 -1.21
CA ILE A 102 -24.60 -36.70 -0.60
C ILE A 102 -24.50 -35.25 -1.09
N ALA A 103 -24.58 -35.05 -2.42
CA ALA A 103 -24.59 -33.72 -3.02
C ALA A 103 -25.70 -32.84 -2.44
N ARG A 104 -26.91 -33.39 -2.26
CA ARG A 104 -28.05 -32.66 -1.69
C ARG A 104 -27.82 -32.25 -0.24
N VAL A 105 -27.22 -33.11 0.57
CA VAL A 105 -26.86 -32.79 1.98
C VAL A 105 -25.84 -31.66 2.02
N LEU A 106 -24.75 -31.75 1.24
CA LEU A 106 -23.74 -30.70 1.16
C LEU A 106 -24.30 -29.37 0.65
N SER A 107 -25.26 -29.41 -0.29
CA SER A 107 -25.94 -28.19 -0.76
C SER A 107 -26.72 -27.51 0.36
N ILE A 108 -27.48 -28.26 1.16
CA ILE A 108 -28.23 -27.71 2.29
C ILE A 108 -27.27 -27.16 3.34
N GLU A 109 -26.17 -27.84 3.63
CA GLU A 109 -25.16 -27.35 4.57
C GLU A 109 -24.54 -26.03 4.10
N THR A 110 -24.09 -25.98 2.85
CA THR A 110 -23.45 -24.80 2.26
C THR A 110 -24.42 -23.62 2.22
N LEU A 111 -25.69 -23.86 1.86
CA LEU A 111 -26.72 -22.83 1.83
C LEU A 111 -27.06 -22.33 3.24
N THR A 112 -27.15 -23.22 4.22
CA THR A 112 -27.39 -22.84 5.63
C THR A 112 -26.27 -21.95 6.16
N VAL A 113 -25.02 -22.33 5.88
CA VAL A 113 -23.83 -21.55 6.26
C VAL A 113 -23.80 -20.20 5.56
N ALA A 114 -24.11 -20.16 4.25
CA ALA A 114 -24.16 -18.93 3.47
C ALA A 114 -25.22 -17.97 4.01
N LEU A 115 -26.44 -18.45 4.27
CA LEU A 115 -27.53 -17.65 4.83
C LEU A 115 -27.17 -17.13 6.22
N ALA A 116 -26.61 -17.98 7.09
CA ALA A 116 -26.17 -17.57 8.42
C ALA A 116 -25.09 -16.48 8.36
N ALA A 117 -24.07 -16.66 7.51
CA ALA A 117 -22.99 -15.70 7.35
C ALA A 117 -23.47 -14.37 6.75
N ILE A 118 -24.26 -14.40 5.66
CA ILE A 118 -24.79 -13.20 4.99
C ILE A 118 -25.70 -12.42 5.95
N ALA A 119 -26.65 -13.09 6.61
CA ALA A 119 -27.57 -12.43 7.53
C ALA A 119 -26.82 -11.81 8.72
N SER A 120 -25.99 -12.59 9.41
CA SER A 120 -25.21 -12.08 10.56
C SER A 120 -24.21 -11.01 10.16
N GLY A 121 -23.58 -11.13 8.99
CA GLY A 121 -22.59 -10.17 8.50
C GLY A 121 -23.22 -8.83 8.10
N ILE A 122 -24.38 -8.84 7.44
CA ILE A 122 -25.11 -7.60 7.13
C ILE A 122 -25.59 -6.94 8.42
N ILE A 123 -26.15 -7.70 9.37
CA ILE A 123 -26.57 -7.16 10.67
C ILE A 123 -25.39 -6.52 11.41
N ALA A 124 -24.25 -7.22 11.48
CA ALA A 124 -23.05 -6.68 12.09
C ALA A 124 -22.52 -5.45 11.35
N GLY A 125 -22.50 -5.47 10.01
CA GLY A 125 -22.08 -4.34 9.19
C GLY A 125 -22.95 -3.11 9.41
N ILE A 126 -24.27 -3.28 9.47
CA ILE A 126 -25.24 -2.23 9.78
C ILE A 126 -25.00 -1.68 11.20
N LEU A 127 -24.76 -2.54 12.19
CA LEU A 127 -24.48 -2.13 13.57
C LEU A 127 -23.21 -1.27 13.67
N PHE A 128 -22.14 -1.68 12.99
CA PHE A 128 -20.83 -1.02 13.07
C PHE A 128 -20.66 0.14 12.07
N SER A 129 -21.53 0.30 11.06
CA SER A 129 -21.37 1.33 10.03
C SER A 129 -21.30 2.75 10.61
N LYS A 130 -22.14 3.06 11.60
CA LYS A 130 -22.13 4.36 12.30
C LYS A 130 -20.82 4.59 13.06
N LEU A 131 -20.30 3.57 13.73
CA LEU A 131 -19.01 3.66 14.42
C LEU A 131 -17.88 3.92 13.42
N MET A 132 -17.91 3.22 12.28
CA MET A 132 -16.85 3.32 11.27
C MET A 132 -16.85 4.66 10.54
N ILE A 133 -18.02 5.24 10.22
CA ILE A 133 -18.08 6.58 9.62
C ILE A 133 -17.66 7.66 10.62
N MET A 134 -18.00 7.54 11.91
CA MET A 134 -17.52 8.44 12.96
C MET A 134 -16.00 8.33 13.14
N PHE A 135 -15.45 7.11 13.05
CA PHE A 135 -14.02 6.90 13.10
C PHE A 135 -13.31 7.54 11.90
N LEU A 136 -13.84 7.38 10.69
CA LEU A 136 -13.33 8.06 9.50
C LEU A 136 -13.38 9.59 9.63
N TYR A 137 -14.49 10.13 10.14
CA TYR A 137 -14.65 11.59 10.33
C TYR A 137 -13.64 12.12 11.34
N ARG A 138 -13.36 11.35 12.39
CA ARG A 138 -12.33 11.72 13.37
C ARG A 138 -10.93 11.73 12.76
N ILE A 139 -10.61 10.76 11.89
CA ILE A 139 -9.31 10.68 11.21
C ILE A 139 -9.15 11.85 10.23
N VAL A 140 -10.19 12.17 9.47
CA VAL A 140 -10.21 13.21 8.43
C VAL A 140 -10.50 14.62 9.00
N ASN A 141 -10.71 14.72 10.32
CA ASN A 141 -10.99 15.97 11.03
C ASN A 141 -12.29 16.70 10.61
N ILE A 142 -13.31 15.93 10.20
CA ILE A 142 -14.63 16.48 9.86
C ILE A 142 -15.51 16.52 11.11
N LYS A 143 -15.98 17.71 11.47
CA LYS A 143 -16.94 17.92 12.57
C LYS A 143 -18.38 17.83 12.05
N ALA A 144 -18.83 16.63 11.69
CA ALA A 144 -20.20 16.39 11.27
C ALA A 144 -20.87 15.28 12.09
N GLN A 145 -22.13 15.51 12.47
CA GLN A 145 -22.96 14.50 13.12
C GLN A 145 -23.84 13.82 12.07
N ILE A 146 -23.78 12.49 11.98
CA ILE A 146 -24.63 11.72 11.09
C ILE A 146 -25.60 10.86 11.88
N ASN A 147 -26.86 10.90 11.47
CA ASN A 147 -27.90 10.00 11.93
C ASN A 147 -27.64 8.58 11.44
N PHE A 148 -28.07 7.60 12.22
CA PHE A 148 -27.99 6.20 11.81
C PHE A 148 -28.83 6.00 10.54
N THR A 149 -28.20 5.55 9.45
CA THR A 149 -28.86 5.27 8.18
C THR A 149 -28.45 3.91 7.67
N VAL A 150 -29.37 3.23 6.99
CA VAL A 150 -29.11 1.94 6.36
C VAL A 150 -29.07 2.15 4.86
N SER A 151 -27.93 1.83 4.24
CA SER A 151 -27.77 1.93 2.79
C SER A 151 -28.36 0.69 2.12
N ALA A 152 -29.51 0.85 1.47
CA ALA A 152 -30.17 -0.24 0.72
C ALA A 152 -29.28 -0.74 -0.43
N SER A 153 -28.57 0.15 -1.12
CA SER A 153 -27.64 -0.24 -2.20
C SER A 153 -26.45 -1.06 -1.66
N ALA A 154 -25.94 -0.74 -0.46
CA ALA A 154 -24.89 -1.53 0.17
C ALA A 154 -25.39 -2.93 0.56
N VAL A 155 -26.63 -3.05 1.06
CA VAL A 155 -27.24 -4.36 1.37
C VAL A 155 -27.35 -5.23 0.12
N VAL A 156 -27.95 -4.69 -0.95
CA VAL A 156 -28.16 -5.43 -2.20
C VAL A 156 -26.85 -5.91 -2.81
N ASN A 157 -25.85 -5.02 -2.93
CA ASN A 157 -24.54 -5.39 -3.49
C ASN A 157 -23.81 -6.42 -2.63
N THR A 158 -23.93 -6.34 -1.30
CA THR A 158 -23.36 -7.33 -0.39
C THR A 158 -24.01 -8.71 -0.59
N ILE A 159 -25.34 -8.77 -0.69
CA ILE A 159 -26.06 -10.02 -0.97
C ILE A 159 -25.64 -10.61 -2.31
N LEU A 160 -25.52 -9.78 -3.36
CA LEU A 160 -25.15 -10.24 -4.69
C LEU A 160 -23.73 -10.81 -4.72
N ILE A 161 -22.72 -10.07 -4.24
CA ILE A 161 -21.32 -10.51 -4.28
C ILE A 161 -21.11 -11.77 -3.44
N PHE A 162 -21.58 -11.79 -2.20
CA PHE A 162 -21.40 -12.98 -1.35
C PHE A 162 -22.31 -14.13 -1.76
N GLY A 163 -23.48 -13.85 -2.33
CA GLY A 163 -24.32 -14.85 -2.98
C GLY A 163 -23.57 -15.56 -4.11
N VAL A 164 -22.91 -14.80 -5.00
CA VAL A 164 -22.05 -15.34 -6.06
C VAL A 164 -20.88 -16.13 -5.48
N ILE A 165 -20.16 -15.60 -4.48
CA ILE A 165 -19.03 -16.31 -3.86
C ILE A 165 -19.49 -17.64 -3.27
N TYR A 166 -20.55 -17.67 -2.47
CA TYR A 166 -21.05 -18.91 -1.88
C TYR A 166 -21.62 -19.87 -2.93
N PHE A 167 -22.24 -19.36 -3.99
CA PHE A 167 -22.66 -20.17 -5.12
C PHE A 167 -21.48 -20.85 -5.83
N LEU A 168 -20.38 -20.12 -6.07
CA LEU A 168 -19.16 -20.70 -6.63
C LEU A 168 -18.54 -21.74 -5.66
N THR A 169 -18.56 -21.50 -4.34
CA THR A 169 -18.10 -22.51 -3.37
C THR A 169 -18.99 -23.76 -3.38
N LEU A 170 -20.30 -23.61 -3.58
CA LEU A 170 -21.22 -24.73 -3.72
C LEU A 170 -20.89 -25.56 -4.97
N ILE A 171 -20.65 -24.91 -6.11
CA ILE A 171 -20.24 -25.61 -7.35
C ILE A 171 -18.96 -26.42 -7.09
N TYR A 172 -17.96 -25.82 -6.45
CA TYR A 172 -16.72 -26.50 -6.09
C TYR A 172 -16.97 -27.73 -5.19
N ASN A 173 -17.87 -27.62 -4.22
CA ASN A 173 -18.25 -28.72 -3.32
C ASN A 173 -18.89 -29.88 -4.10
N LEU A 174 -19.80 -29.56 -5.02
CA LEU A 174 -20.49 -30.54 -5.85
C LEU A 174 -19.53 -31.25 -6.82
N MET A 175 -18.59 -30.52 -7.41
CA MET A 175 -17.55 -31.08 -8.28
C MET A 175 -16.67 -32.08 -7.52
N GLN A 176 -16.24 -31.73 -6.29
CA GLN A 176 -15.44 -32.65 -5.48
C GLN A 176 -16.16 -33.97 -5.18
N VAL A 177 -17.47 -33.94 -4.90
CA VAL A 177 -18.23 -35.18 -4.64
C VAL A 177 -18.36 -36.06 -5.87
N LYS A 178 -18.58 -35.48 -7.05
CA LYS A 178 -18.67 -36.27 -8.29
C LYS A 178 -17.36 -37.00 -8.57
N LEU A 179 -16.22 -36.33 -8.37
CA LEU A 179 -14.87 -36.81 -8.66
C LEU A 179 -14.30 -37.74 -7.56
N ALA A 180 -14.95 -37.86 -6.40
CA ALA A 180 -14.43 -38.64 -5.28
C ALA A 180 -14.69 -40.15 -5.44
N ASN A 181 -13.64 -40.97 -5.34
CA ASN A 181 -13.70 -42.43 -5.32
C ASN A 181 -13.82 -42.96 -3.87
N PRO A 182 -14.88 -43.72 -3.52
CA PRO A 182 -15.10 -44.20 -2.14
C PRO A 182 -13.95 -45.02 -1.55
N ILE A 183 -13.31 -45.86 -2.35
CA ILE A 183 -12.17 -46.69 -1.92
C ILE A 183 -10.94 -45.84 -1.57
N GLU A 184 -10.70 -44.76 -2.30
CA GLU A 184 -9.59 -43.85 -2.07
C GLU A 184 -9.82 -42.95 -0.84
N LEU A 185 -11.09 -42.59 -0.57
CA LEU A 185 -11.49 -41.83 0.62
C LEU A 185 -11.28 -42.60 1.94
N LEU A 186 -11.46 -43.93 1.92
CA LEU A 186 -11.26 -44.80 3.09
C LEU A 186 -9.79 -45.15 3.31
N ARG A 187 -9.06 -45.45 2.22
CA ARG A 187 -7.64 -45.82 2.28
C ARG A 187 -6.72 -44.60 2.40
N GLY A 188 -7.20 -43.38 2.13
CA GLY A 188 -6.40 -42.15 2.16
C GLY A 188 -5.75 -41.81 3.50
N GLY A 189 -6.19 -42.42 4.61
CA GLY A 189 -5.53 -42.34 5.92
C GLY A 189 -4.57 -43.50 6.26
N ASN A 190 -4.62 -44.62 5.52
CA ASN A 190 -3.88 -45.85 5.81
C ASN A 190 -2.70 -46.09 4.85
N VAL A 191 -2.55 -45.29 3.79
CA VAL A 191 -1.36 -45.31 2.95
C VAL A 191 -0.32 -44.39 3.57
N GLY A 192 0.77 -44.95 4.08
CA GLY A 192 1.89 -44.17 4.63
C GLY A 192 2.29 -43.06 3.66
N GLU A 193 2.41 -41.83 4.16
CA GLU A 193 2.70 -40.69 3.31
C GLU A 193 4.05 -40.88 2.60
N LYS A 194 4.01 -40.98 1.27
CA LYS A 194 5.24 -41.07 0.47
C LYS A 194 6.10 -39.83 0.72
N GLU A 195 7.41 -40.03 0.89
CA GLU A 195 8.35 -38.91 1.05
C GLU A 195 8.19 -37.92 -0.13
N PRO A 196 8.11 -36.61 0.12
CA PRO A 196 7.99 -35.63 -0.96
C PRO A 196 9.18 -35.71 -1.92
N LYS A 197 8.94 -35.68 -3.23
CA LYS A 197 10.02 -35.58 -4.23
C LYS A 197 10.69 -34.21 -4.13
N SER A 198 12.02 -34.19 -4.17
CA SER A 198 12.81 -32.95 -4.20
C SER A 198 12.72 -32.30 -5.57
N LYS A 199 11.77 -31.38 -5.76
CA LYS A 199 11.64 -30.62 -7.01
C LYS A 199 12.63 -29.45 -7.03
N TRP A 200 13.92 -29.76 -7.14
CA TRP A 200 15.01 -28.77 -7.09
C TRP A 200 14.84 -27.65 -8.13
N LEU A 201 14.38 -27.98 -9.35
CA LEU A 201 14.10 -26.99 -10.39
C LEU A 201 13.07 -25.95 -9.96
N THR A 202 11.95 -26.38 -9.35
CA THR A 202 10.94 -25.45 -8.84
C THR A 202 11.43 -24.60 -7.67
N ALA A 203 12.39 -25.11 -6.88
CA ALA A 203 13.03 -24.33 -5.83
C ALA A 203 13.95 -23.25 -6.42
N ILE A 204 14.68 -23.56 -7.50
CA ILE A 204 15.50 -22.58 -8.23
C ILE A 204 14.64 -21.51 -8.88
N ILE A 205 13.55 -21.90 -9.56
CA ILE A 205 12.58 -20.94 -10.13
C ILE A 205 12.03 -20.03 -9.02
N GLY A 206 11.64 -20.60 -7.87
CA GLY A 206 11.16 -19.83 -6.72
C GLY A 206 12.20 -18.83 -6.20
N LEU A 207 13.47 -19.26 -6.09
CA LEU A 207 14.57 -18.38 -5.69
C LEU A 207 14.83 -17.29 -6.73
N GLY A 208 14.78 -17.62 -8.02
CA GLY A 208 14.91 -16.67 -9.13
C GLY A 208 13.80 -15.63 -9.15
N CYS A 209 12.54 -16.02 -8.94
CA CYS A 209 11.43 -15.08 -8.81
C CYS A 209 11.61 -14.16 -7.61
N LEU A 210 11.98 -14.69 -6.44
CA LEU A 210 12.21 -13.89 -5.25
C LEU A 210 13.38 -12.90 -5.44
N ALA A 211 14.50 -13.39 -5.97
CA ALA A 211 15.67 -12.58 -6.26
C ALA A 211 15.36 -11.50 -7.30
N GLY A 212 14.60 -11.83 -8.35
CA GLY A 212 14.14 -10.88 -9.36
C GLY A 212 13.23 -9.80 -8.77
N GLY A 213 12.27 -10.17 -7.93
CA GLY A 213 11.41 -9.21 -7.23
C GLY A 213 12.20 -8.27 -6.31
N TYR A 214 13.18 -8.80 -5.58
CA TYR A 214 14.06 -8.00 -4.71
C TYR A 214 15.00 -7.11 -5.51
N TYR A 215 15.54 -7.63 -6.61
CA TYR A 215 16.40 -6.88 -7.52
C TYR A 215 15.64 -5.66 -8.07
N ILE A 216 14.42 -5.85 -8.56
CA ILE A 216 13.54 -4.76 -9.02
C ILE A 216 13.34 -3.75 -7.87
N ALA A 217 12.94 -4.22 -6.68
CA ALA A 217 12.67 -3.34 -5.54
C ALA A 217 13.88 -2.47 -5.14
N ILE A 218 15.09 -3.00 -5.24
CA ILE A 218 16.32 -2.29 -4.84
C ILE A 218 16.82 -1.38 -5.97
N THR A 219 16.78 -1.85 -7.22
CA THR A 219 17.44 -1.19 -8.37
C THR A 219 16.59 -0.16 -9.12
N THR A 220 15.26 -0.24 -9.08
CA THR A 220 14.38 0.66 -9.85
C THR A 220 14.42 2.09 -9.30
N LYS A 221 15.23 2.95 -9.90
CA LYS A 221 15.38 4.37 -9.51
C LYS A 221 14.34 5.29 -10.15
N ASN A 222 13.95 5.02 -11.40
CA ASN A 222 13.07 5.90 -12.16
C ASN A 222 11.63 5.88 -11.56
N PRO A 223 11.05 7.05 -11.24
CA PRO A 223 9.76 7.17 -10.56
C PRO A 223 8.57 6.59 -11.34
N LEU A 224 8.49 6.84 -12.64
CA LEU A 224 7.43 6.30 -13.50
C LEU A 224 7.51 4.78 -13.60
N GLN A 225 8.73 4.24 -13.65
CA GLN A 225 8.96 2.79 -13.62
C GLN A 225 8.64 2.17 -12.26
N VAL A 226 8.81 2.90 -11.15
CA VAL A 226 8.43 2.40 -9.81
C VAL A 226 6.94 2.04 -9.78
N LEU A 227 6.06 2.86 -10.37
CA LEU A 227 4.62 2.62 -10.37
C LEU A 227 4.23 1.31 -11.09
N SER A 228 4.81 1.07 -12.28
CA SER A 228 4.50 -0.12 -13.08
C SER A 228 5.19 -1.38 -12.53
N LEU A 229 6.47 -1.28 -12.14
CA LEU A 229 7.25 -2.41 -11.66
C LEU A 229 6.91 -2.81 -10.22
N PHE A 230 6.25 -1.95 -9.43
CA PHE A 230 5.79 -2.30 -8.09
C PHE A 230 4.90 -3.54 -8.09
N PHE A 231 3.88 -3.58 -8.95
CA PHE A 231 2.98 -4.72 -9.05
C PHE A 231 3.70 -5.98 -9.53
N VAL A 232 4.63 -5.84 -10.49
CA VAL A 232 5.45 -6.96 -10.99
C VAL A 232 6.31 -7.54 -9.87
N ALA A 233 6.99 -6.68 -9.10
CA ALA A 233 7.82 -7.09 -7.96
C ALA A 233 6.99 -7.82 -6.90
N VAL A 234 5.80 -7.30 -6.55
CA VAL A 234 4.88 -7.94 -5.60
C VAL A 234 4.45 -9.32 -6.09
N LEU A 235 4.05 -9.46 -7.36
CA LEU A 235 3.65 -10.75 -7.93
C LEU A 235 4.81 -11.76 -7.94
N LEU A 236 6.01 -11.32 -8.32
CA LEU A 236 7.21 -12.17 -8.28
C LEU A 236 7.55 -12.64 -6.86
N VAL A 237 7.45 -11.75 -5.87
CA VAL A 237 7.66 -12.10 -4.46
C VAL A 237 6.59 -13.10 -3.98
N ILE A 238 5.31 -12.91 -4.33
CA ILE A 238 4.23 -13.85 -3.99
C ILE A 238 4.51 -15.23 -4.60
N VAL A 239 4.76 -15.30 -5.90
CA VAL A 239 5.04 -16.56 -6.61
C VAL A 239 6.29 -17.23 -6.06
N GLY A 240 7.38 -16.48 -5.90
CA GLY A 240 8.64 -16.97 -5.33
C GLY A 240 8.45 -17.52 -3.93
N THR A 241 7.70 -16.83 -3.07
CA THR A 241 7.37 -17.27 -1.71
C THR A 241 6.63 -18.59 -1.71
N TYR A 242 5.57 -18.73 -2.52
CA TYR A 242 4.83 -19.99 -2.63
C TYR A 242 5.71 -21.15 -3.09
N LEU A 243 6.53 -20.95 -4.13
CA LEU A 243 7.44 -21.98 -4.64
C LEU A 243 8.51 -22.37 -3.62
N LEU A 244 9.07 -21.41 -2.89
CA LEU A 244 10.07 -21.66 -1.85
C LEU A 244 9.48 -22.39 -0.65
N PHE A 245 8.26 -22.05 -0.21
CA PHE A 245 7.60 -22.83 0.85
C PHE A 245 7.25 -24.24 0.39
N ILE A 246 6.72 -24.42 -0.83
CA ILE A 246 6.26 -25.73 -1.33
C ILE A 246 7.42 -26.67 -1.65
N SER A 247 8.46 -26.18 -2.32
CA SER A 247 9.56 -27.01 -2.82
C SER A 247 10.89 -26.67 -2.17
N GLY A 248 11.21 -25.39 -1.98
CA GLY A 248 12.49 -24.94 -1.42
C GLY A 248 12.74 -25.44 0.01
N SER A 249 11.74 -25.33 0.88
CA SER A 249 11.79 -25.81 2.27
C SER A 249 12.13 -27.31 2.34
N ILE A 250 11.55 -28.13 1.46
CA ILE A 250 11.77 -29.58 1.40
C ILE A 250 13.20 -29.88 0.91
N VAL A 251 13.70 -29.13 -0.08
CA VAL A 251 15.07 -29.26 -0.57
C VAL A 251 16.07 -28.93 0.54
N ILE A 252 15.85 -27.84 1.28
CA ILE A 252 16.70 -27.42 2.41
C ILE A 252 16.67 -28.48 3.51
N LEU A 253 15.49 -28.96 3.91
CA LEU A 253 15.37 -29.96 4.97
C LEU A 253 16.06 -31.29 4.60
N LYS A 254 16.00 -31.70 3.32
CA LYS A 254 16.74 -32.88 2.85
C LYS A 254 18.24 -32.65 2.77
N ALA A 255 18.70 -31.44 2.44
CA ALA A 255 20.11 -31.08 2.52
C ALA A 255 20.61 -31.14 3.98
N LEU A 256 19.83 -30.62 4.94
CA LEU A 256 20.13 -30.73 6.37
C LEU A 256 20.18 -32.19 6.84
N ARG A 257 19.28 -33.05 6.33
CA ARG A 257 19.29 -34.50 6.60
C ARG A 257 20.56 -35.19 6.06
N LYS A 258 21.13 -34.73 4.94
CA LYS A 258 22.40 -35.27 4.42
C LYS A 258 23.60 -34.93 5.30
N ASN A 259 23.55 -33.83 6.05
CA ASN A 259 24.61 -33.47 6.99
C ASN A 259 24.52 -34.34 8.26
N LYS A 260 25.27 -35.44 8.31
CA LYS A 260 25.25 -36.41 9.41
C LYS A 260 25.54 -35.79 10.78
N LYS A 261 26.45 -34.81 10.86
CA LYS A 261 26.82 -34.12 12.12
C LYS A 261 25.64 -33.31 12.69
N PHE A 262 24.84 -32.70 11.82
CA PHE A 262 23.66 -31.94 12.21
C PHE A 262 22.45 -32.85 12.49
N TYR A 263 22.20 -33.82 11.60
CA TYR A 263 20.99 -34.64 11.62
C TYR A 263 20.92 -35.62 12.80
N TYR A 264 22.02 -36.29 13.14
CA TYR A 264 22.03 -37.28 14.24
C TYR A 264 22.13 -36.65 15.64
N ASN A 265 22.14 -35.31 15.73
CA ASN A 265 22.00 -34.63 17.02
C ASN A 265 20.57 -34.80 17.55
N LYS A 266 20.43 -35.29 18.79
CA LYS A 266 19.14 -35.52 19.47
C LYS A 266 18.21 -34.30 19.43
N LYS A 267 18.75 -33.07 19.39
CA LYS A 267 17.96 -31.82 19.31
C LYS A 267 17.35 -31.57 17.92
N HIS A 268 17.96 -32.07 16.84
CA HIS A 268 17.59 -31.72 15.46
C HIS A 268 16.95 -32.87 14.68
N PHE A 269 17.28 -34.12 15.02
CA PHE A 269 16.78 -35.31 14.33
C PHE A 269 15.25 -35.31 14.17
N ALA A 270 14.53 -35.19 15.30
CA ALA A 270 13.07 -35.21 15.31
C ALA A 270 12.46 -34.01 14.56
N ALA A 271 13.09 -32.84 14.66
CA ALA A 271 12.64 -31.63 13.97
C ALA A 271 12.79 -31.76 12.44
N VAL A 272 13.97 -32.17 11.96
CA VAL A 272 14.24 -32.28 10.51
C VAL A 272 13.41 -33.39 9.87
N SER A 273 13.36 -34.58 10.49
CA SER A 273 12.61 -35.72 9.97
C SER A 273 11.10 -35.43 9.91
N GLY A 274 10.52 -34.88 10.99
CA GLY A 274 9.10 -34.54 11.03
C GLY A 274 8.71 -33.39 10.09
N MET A 275 9.57 -32.37 9.97
CA MET A 275 9.29 -31.18 9.15
C MET A 275 9.24 -31.49 7.66
N ILE A 276 9.97 -32.49 7.15
CA ILE A 276 9.91 -32.86 5.72
C ILE A 276 8.48 -33.23 5.31
N TYR A 277 7.79 -34.00 6.15
CA TYR A 277 6.40 -34.41 5.90
C TYR A 277 5.40 -33.28 6.17
N ARG A 278 5.60 -32.51 7.25
CA ARG A 278 4.73 -31.35 7.56
C ARG A 278 4.80 -30.29 6.46
N MET A 279 5.98 -30.02 5.91
CA MET A 279 6.12 -29.07 4.82
C MET A 279 5.36 -29.52 3.57
N LYS A 280 5.43 -30.81 3.21
CA LYS A 280 4.65 -31.35 2.09
C LYS A 280 3.13 -31.12 2.26
N GLN A 281 2.62 -31.32 3.48
CA GLN A 281 1.20 -31.22 3.74
C GLN A 281 0.70 -29.77 3.82
N ASN A 282 1.50 -28.86 4.39
CA ASN A 282 1.03 -27.55 4.85
C ASN A 282 1.83 -26.33 4.33
N ALA A 283 2.76 -26.52 3.39
CA ALA A 283 3.55 -25.43 2.81
C ALA A 283 2.71 -24.28 2.24
N GLY A 284 1.64 -24.59 1.52
CA GLY A 284 0.78 -23.55 0.92
C GLY A 284 0.20 -22.60 1.98
N GLY A 285 -0.25 -23.14 3.12
CA GLY A 285 -0.75 -22.31 4.23
C GLY A 285 0.33 -21.43 4.86
N LEU A 286 1.59 -21.91 4.94
CA LEU A 286 2.71 -21.09 5.41
C LEU A 286 3.03 -19.95 4.46
N ALA A 287 3.02 -20.22 3.16
CA ALA A 287 3.19 -19.19 2.15
C ALA A 287 2.08 -18.12 2.26
N SER A 288 0.82 -18.53 2.40
CA SER A 288 -0.30 -17.61 2.59
C SER A 288 -0.12 -16.73 3.84
N ILE A 289 0.26 -17.32 4.98
CA ILE A 289 0.54 -16.58 6.22
C ILE A 289 1.65 -15.55 5.98
N CYS A 290 2.74 -15.93 5.30
CA CYS A 290 3.86 -15.04 4.99
C CYS A 290 3.43 -13.86 4.11
N VAL A 291 2.72 -14.15 3.02
CA VAL A 291 2.24 -13.15 2.06
C VAL A 291 1.27 -12.18 2.74
N LEU A 292 0.27 -12.69 3.46
CA LEU A 292 -0.70 -11.84 4.17
C LEU A 292 -0.06 -11.02 5.28
N SER A 293 0.91 -11.58 6.01
CA SER A 293 1.69 -10.83 7.00
C SER A 293 2.45 -9.68 6.34
N THR A 294 3.07 -9.94 5.17
CA THR A 294 3.76 -8.91 4.39
C THR A 294 2.79 -7.84 3.92
N MET A 295 1.60 -8.22 3.46
CA MET A 295 0.55 -7.26 3.04
C MET A 295 0.10 -6.38 4.21
N VAL A 296 -0.15 -6.94 5.40
CA VAL A 296 -0.47 -6.13 6.60
C VAL A 296 0.66 -5.15 6.90
N LEU A 297 1.90 -5.62 6.94
CA LEU A 297 3.05 -4.79 7.25
C LEU A 297 3.21 -3.64 6.25
N VAL A 298 3.14 -3.93 4.95
CA VAL A 298 3.28 -2.90 3.91
C VAL A 298 2.12 -1.91 3.97
N VAL A 299 0.87 -2.37 3.92
CA VAL A 299 -0.30 -1.49 3.86
C VAL A 299 -0.44 -0.61 5.11
N VAL A 300 -0.29 -1.19 6.30
CA VAL A 300 -0.43 -0.42 7.54
C VAL A 300 0.74 0.53 7.71
N SER A 301 1.98 0.09 7.48
CA SER A 301 3.13 0.97 7.71
C SER A 301 3.20 2.13 6.72
N THR A 302 2.88 1.94 5.45
CA THR A 302 2.89 3.03 4.45
C THR A 302 1.82 4.06 4.77
N THR A 303 0.60 3.62 5.06
CA THR A 303 -0.53 4.51 5.35
C THR A 303 -0.39 5.22 6.70
N VAL A 304 0.17 4.56 7.73
CA VAL A 304 0.58 5.22 8.99
C VAL A 304 1.64 6.28 8.72
N SER A 305 2.64 5.97 7.90
CA SER A 305 3.72 6.92 7.57
C SER A 305 3.18 8.17 6.89
N MET A 306 2.23 8.03 5.97
CA MET A 306 1.57 9.16 5.31
C MET A 306 0.78 10.00 6.31
N TYR A 307 -0.01 9.38 7.18
CA TYR A 307 -0.81 10.12 8.16
C TYR A 307 0.04 10.86 9.20
N VAL A 308 1.07 10.20 9.73
CA VAL A 308 1.97 10.80 10.73
C VAL A 308 2.90 11.85 10.11
N GLY A 309 3.34 11.64 8.86
CA GLY A 309 4.23 12.55 8.13
C GLY A 309 3.53 13.79 7.56
N MET A 310 2.19 13.81 7.54
CA MET A 310 1.37 14.81 6.87
C MET A 310 1.71 16.28 7.19
N GLU A 311 2.04 16.62 8.44
CA GLU A 311 2.38 18.01 8.79
C GLU A 311 3.75 18.42 8.24
N GLY A 312 4.71 17.49 8.20
CA GLY A 312 6.00 17.72 7.56
C GLY A 312 5.83 17.91 6.06
N GLU A 313 5.02 17.04 5.45
CA GLU A 313 4.61 17.10 4.04
C GLU A 313 3.99 18.44 3.66
N LEU A 314 2.99 18.86 4.43
CA LEU A 314 2.27 20.11 4.17
C LEU A 314 3.21 21.32 4.23
N LYS A 315 4.14 21.36 5.18
CA LYS A 315 5.12 22.45 5.30
C LYS A 315 6.20 22.41 4.22
N GLN A 316 6.55 21.22 3.74
CA GLN A 316 7.51 21.05 2.66
C GLN A 316 6.89 21.45 1.32
N ARG A 317 5.62 21.10 1.09
CA ARG A 317 4.89 21.43 -0.13
C ARG A 317 4.43 22.89 -0.16
N TYR A 318 4.02 23.44 0.97
CA TYR A 318 3.61 24.83 1.13
C TYR A 318 4.45 25.51 2.22
N PRO A 319 5.68 25.96 1.88
CA PRO A 319 6.58 26.61 2.84
C PRO A 319 5.97 27.90 3.42
N ALA A 320 5.35 28.72 2.58
CA ALA A 320 4.62 29.92 2.95
C ALA A 320 3.22 29.60 3.52
N ASP A 321 2.62 30.55 4.23
CA ASP A 321 1.20 30.45 4.61
C ASP A 321 0.29 30.65 3.38
N ILE A 322 0.63 31.64 2.55
CA ILE A 322 -0.07 32.01 1.32
C ILE A 322 0.98 32.31 0.26
N SER A 323 0.81 31.77 -0.94
CA SER A 323 1.63 32.06 -2.10
C SER A 323 0.73 32.58 -3.21
N VAL A 324 1.10 33.74 -3.74
CA VAL A 324 0.36 34.45 -4.78
C VAL A 324 1.14 34.30 -6.09
N TYR A 325 0.52 33.67 -7.09
CA TYR A 325 1.14 33.41 -8.38
C TYR A 325 0.47 34.20 -9.49
N SER A 326 1.27 34.88 -10.30
CA SER A 326 0.86 35.48 -11.56
C SER A 326 1.80 35.03 -12.67
N TRP A 327 1.28 34.83 -13.88
CA TRP A 327 2.12 34.37 -14.98
C TRP A 327 1.84 35.02 -16.32
N TYR A 328 2.86 35.01 -17.17
CA TYR A 328 2.83 35.54 -18.52
C TYR A 328 3.17 34.44 -19.54
N LYS A 329 2.38 34.35 -20.61
CA LYS A 329 2.68 33.52 -21.78
C LYS A 329 3.65 34.20 -22.74
N GLU A 330 3.54 35.53 -22.85
CA GLU A 330 4.42 36.40 -23.61
C GLU A 330 4.69 37.64 -22.76
N ILE A 331 5.89 38.21 -22.86
CA ILE A 331 6.24 39.43 -22.12
C ILE A 331 5.72 40.64 -22.93
N PRO A 332 4.77 41.43 -22.41
CA PRO A 332 4.25 42.60 -23.10
C PRO A 332 5.34 43.63 -23.39
N ALA A 333 5.24 44.29 -24.54
CA ALA A 333 6.20 45.30 -24.97
C ALA A 333 6.25 46.47 -23.97
N GLY A 334 7.42 46.73 -23.37
CA GLY A 334 7.63 47.81 -22.41
C GLY A 334 7.33 47.45 -20.95
N LEU A 335 6.85 46.23 -20.67
CA LEU A 335 6.65 45.76 -19.29
C LEU A 335 7.99 45.60 -18.58
N LYS A 336 8.14 46.24 -17.42
CA LYS A 336 9.24 46.00 -16.49
C LYS A 336 8.79 44.99 -15.45
N LEU A 337 9.41 43.81 -15.48
CA LEU A 337 9.06 42.69 -14.58
C LEU A 337 9.11 43.06 -13.09
N ASP A 338 10.07 43.90 -12.69
CA ASP A 338 10.19 44.37 -11.30
C ASP A 338 9.05 45.29 -10.88
N ASP A 339 8.56 46.14 -11.78
CA ASP A 339 7.48 47.07 -11.47
C ASP A 339 6.15 46.30 -11.36
N ALA A 340 5.93 45.34 -12.26
CA ALA A 340 4.75 44.46 -12.23
C ALA A 340 4.70 43.60 -10.96
N LEU A 341 5.83 43.03 -10.53
CA LEU A 341 5.91 42.26 -9.29
C LEU A 341 5.60 43.14 -8.06
N LYS A 342 6.17 44.36 -8.00
CA LYS A 342 5.92 45.31 -6.90
C LYS A 342 4.48 45.80 -6.84
N GLU A 343 3.84 45.97 -7.99
CA GLU A 343 2.42 46.34 -8.05
C GLU A 343 1.54 45.23 -7.46
N ALA A 344 1.78 43.97 -7.86
CA ALA A 344 1.09 42.82 -7.28
C ALA A 344 1.37 42.63 -5.79
N GLU A 345 2.59 42.90 -5.32
CA GLU A 345 2.94 42.94 -3.89
C GLU A 345 2.11 44.02 -3.18
N ALA A 346 2.09 45.25 -3.69
CA ALA A 346 1.37 46.36 -3.07
C ALA A 346 -0.16 46.17 -3.04
N GLU A 347 -0.74 45.50 -4.03
CA GLU A 347 -2.16 45.13 -4.03
C GLU A 347 -2.47 44.04 -3.00
N SER A 348 -1.60 43.02 -2.93
CA SER A 348 -1.73 41.93 -1.96
C SER A 348 -1.59 42.44 -0.52
N ASP A 349 -0.58 43.30 -0.26
CA ASP A 349 -0.32 43.90 1.04
C ASP A 349 -1.55 44.69 1.54
N LYS A 350 -2.19 45.49 0.69
CA LYS A 350 -3.42 46.23 1.06
C LYS A 350 -4.55 45.30 1.51
N ILE A 351 -4.69 44.14 0.87
CA ILE A 351 -5.72 43.15 1.22
C ILE A 351 -5.40 42.50 2.56
N ILE A 352 -4.12 42.21 2.81
CA ILE A 352 -3.66 41.60 4.06
C ILE A 352 -3.77 42.62 5.21
N ASP A 353 -3.35 43.87 5.02
CA ASP A 353 -3.45 44.94 6.02
C ASP A 353 -4.91 45.27 6.38
N GLY A 354 -5.83 45.10 5.44
CA GLY A 354 -7.27 45.22 5.65
C GLY A 354 -7.91 44.03 6.37
N SER A 355 -7.13 43.02 6.75
CA SER A 355 -7.59 41.76 7.35
C SER A 355 -7.28 41.65 8.85
N GLY A 356 -7.59 40.50 9.45
CA GLY A 356 -7.19 40.16 10.82
C GLY A 356 -5.79 39.56 10.95
N CYS A 357 -4.99 39.57 9.88
CA CYS A 357 -3.63 39.02 9.84
C CYS A 357 -2.58 40.13 9.68
N ASP A 358 -1.41 39.94 10.27
CA ASP A 358 -0.24 40.80 10.05
C ASP A 358 0.83 40.06 9.24
N ILE A 359 1.51 40.77 8.32
CA ILE A 359 2.61 40.20 7.56
C ILE A 359 3.83 40.02 8.47
N LYS A 360 4.27 38.77 8.63
CA LYS A 360 5.50 38.44 9.34
C LYS A 360 6.72 38.55 8.43
N GLU A 361 6.58 38.06 7.21
CA GLU A 361 7.62 38.00 6.18
C GLU A 361 6.94 37.89 4.82
N SER A 362 7.41 38.66 3.83
CA SER A 362 7.02 38.48 2.44
C SER A 362 8.25 38.37 1.52
N LYS A 363 8.12 37.64 0.42
CA LYS A 363 9.18 37.46 -0.59
C LYS A 363 8.56 37.36 -1.99
N GLY A 364 8.73 38.39 -2.80
CA GLY A 364 8.46 38.31 -4.25
C GLY A 364 9.70 37.95 -5.08
N TYR A 365 9.50 37.08 -6.07
CA TYR A 365 10.53 36.72 -7.05
C TYR A 365 9.92 36.27 -8.39
N THR A 366 10.69 36.43 -9.47
CA THR A 366 10.33 35.99 -10.83
C THR A 366 11.17 34.76 -11.22
N TYR A 367 10.56 33.79 -11.88
CA TYR A 367 11.25 32.65 -12.47
C TYR A 367 10.44 32.07 -13.63
N PHE A 368 11.04 31.25 -14.47
CA PHE A 368 10.26 30.35 -15.32
C PHE A 368 10.82 28.94 -15.27
N SER A 369 9.94 27.95 -15.39
CA SER A 369 10.32 26.55 -15.45
C SER A 369 10.12 25.99 -16.85
N TRP A 370 11.05 25.17 -17.31
CA TRP A 370 10.98 24.51 -18.61
C TRP A 370 11.25 23.01 -18.44
N THR A 371 10.32 22.19 -18.94
CA THR A 371 10.49 20.74 -18.98
C THR A 371 11.19 20.36 -20.28
N VAL A 372 12.33 19.69 -20.17
CA VAL A 372 13.23 19.39 -21.28
C VAL A 372 13.61 17.92 -21.31
N CYS A 373 13.87 17.40 -22.50
CA CYS A 373 14.56 16.13 -22.68
C CYS A 373 16.07 16.38 -22.65
N ARG A 374 16.81 15.60 -21.86
CA ARG A 374 18.27 15.67 -21.85
C ARG A 374 18.85 14.62 -22.79
N GLU A 375 19.57 15.07 -23.81
CA GLU A 375 20.39 14.21 -24.69
C GLU A 375 21.87 14.61 -24.54
N GLY A 376 22.56 14.01 -23.56
CA GLY A 376 23.95 14.34 -23.25
C GLY A 376 24.10 15.76 -22.68
N GLU A 377 24.55 16.68 -23.54
CA GLU A 377 24.87 18.08 -23.24
C GLU A 377 23.76 19.06 -23.63
N GLU A 378 22.80 18.59 -24.42
CA GLU A 378 21.75 19.42 -25.02
C GLU A 378 20.43 19.23 -24.27
N PHE A 379 19.77 20.35 -23.97
CA PHE A 379 18.42 20.37 -23.43
C PHE A 379 17.44 20.74 -24.54
N LYS A 380 16.62 19.76 -24.95
CA LYS A 380 15.65 19.90 -26.05
C LYS A 380 14.22 19.93 -25.53
N PRO A 381 13.26 20.48 -26.30
CA PRO A 381 11.84 20.35 -25.99
C PRO A 381 11.43 18.88 -25.85
N VAL A 382 10.49 18.59 -24.94
CA VAL A 382 9.91 17.25 -24.82
C VAL A 382 8.94 17.01 -25.96
N LEU A 383 9.36 16.23 -26.96
CA LEU A 383 8.49 15.75 -28.04
C LEU A 383 7.82 14.41 -27.71
N ASN A 384 8.36 13.66 -26.74
CA ASN A 384 7.80 12.39 -26.25
C ASN A 384 8.26 12.11 -24.79
N TYR A 385 7.34 11.65 -23.93
CA TYR A 385 7.57 11.37 -22.50
C TYR A 385 8.38 10.09 -22.20
N ASN A 386 8.87 9.38 -23.22
CA ASN A 386 9.69 8.17 -23.04
C ASN A 386 11.17 8.47 -22.73
N ASN A 387 11.61 9.72 -22.82
CA ASN A 387 13.01 10.11 -22.67
C ASN A 387 13.36 10.61 -21.25
N ASP A 388 14.65 10.85 -21.01
CA ASP A 388 15.17 11.38 -19.75
C ASP A 388 14.74 12.84 -19.55
N ILE A 389 13.55 13.03 -18.98
CA ILE A 389 12.98 14.35 -18.75
C ILE A 389 13.61 15.01 -17.51
N SER A 390 14.02 16.26 -17.68
CA SER A 390 14.54 17.13 -16.64
C SER A 390 13.72 18.40 -16.57
N MET A 391 13.74 19.05 -15.41
CA MET A 391 13.12 20.36 -15.22
C MET A 391 14.19 21.40 -14.96
N LEU A 392 14.17 22.48 -15.74
CA LEU A 392 15.05 23.63 -15.57
C LEU A 392 14.25 24.80 -15.00
N TYR A 393 14.68 25.35 -13.88
CA TYR A 393 14.18 26.60 -13.32
C TYR A 393 15.18 27.70 -13.64
N PHE A 394 14.76 28.69 -14.43
CA PHE A 394 15.56 29.86 -14.76
C PHE A 394 15.23 30.99 -13.81
N VAL A 395 16.27 31.60 -13.24
CA VAL A 395 16.12 32.57 -12.16
C VAL A 395 17.38 33.44 -12.05
N THR A 396 17.28 34.66 -11.54
CA THR A 396 18.47 35.47 -11.26
C THR A 396 19.12 35.12 -9.92
N ARG A 397 20.34 35.61 -9.68
CA ARG A 397 21.05 35.38 -8.41
C ARG A 397 20.31 35.92 -7.17
N ASP A 398 19.65 37.07 -7.31
CA ASP A 398 18.93 37.68 -6.19
C ASP A 398 17.60 36.97 -5.91
N GLU A 399 16.98 36.42 -6.95
CA GLU A 399 15.71 35.70 -6.85
C GLU A 399 15.88 34.27 -6.33
N ILE A 400 16.98 33.58 -6.67
CA ILE A 400 17.19 32.19 -6.21
C ILE A 400 17.33 32.11 -4.69
N GLU A 401 17.88 33.13 -4.03
CA GLU A 401 17.96 33.14 -2.56
C GLU A 401 16.59 33.35 -1.91
N LYS A 402 15.66 34.04 -2.59
CA LYS A 402 14.27 34.17 -2.15
C LYS A 402 13.49 32.88 -2.40
N MET A 403 13.65 32.29 -3.58
CA MET A 403 12.97 31.07 -4.02
C MET A 403 13.43 29.82 -3.27
N GLU A 404 14.71 29.75 -2.93
CA GLU A 404 15.33 28.59 -2.28
C GLU A 404 16.21 29.07 -1.10
N PRO A 405 15.61 29.50 0.03
CA PRO A 405 16.34 30.07 1.15
C PRO A 405 17.41 29.12 1.70
N GLY A 406 18.63 29.62 1.88
CA GLY A 406 19.76 28.84 2.38
C GLY A 406 20.46 27.99 1.31
N LEU A 407 20.10 28.12 0.03
CA LEU A 407 20.86 27.54 -1.08
C LEU A 407 22.32 28.01 -1.05
N GLN A 408 22.59 29.31 -0.87
CA GLN A 408 23.98 29.77 -0.76
C GLN A 408 24.73 29.08 0.38
N GLY A 409 24.11 28.91 1.54
CA GLY A 409 24.70 28.19 2.67
C GLY A 409 25.03 26.72 2.35
N ARG A 410 24.09 26.00 1.72
CA ARG A 410 24.29 24.59 1.27
C ARG A 410 25.42 24.48 0.26
N LEU A 411 25.53 25.45 -0.63
CA LEU A 411 26.58 25.55 -1.63
C LEU A 411 27.89 26.15 -1.08
N LYS A 412 27.97 26.48 0.22
CA LYS A 412 29.14 27.14 0.84
C LYS A 412 29.52 28.45 0.13
N ASN A 413 28.52 29.27 -0.18
CA ASN A 413 28.63 30.56 -0.87
C ASN A 413 29.27 30.50 -2.26
N LYS A 414 29.16 29.35 -2.93
CA LYS A 414 29.69 29.13 -4.29
C LYS A 414 28.83 29.71 -5.42
N ILE A 415 27.77 30.47 -5.15
CA ILE A 415 27.01 31.14 -6.22
C ILE A 415 27.75 32.41 -6.63
N PRO A 416 28.49 32.43 -7.75
CA PRO A 416 29.31 33.57 -8.12
C PRO A 416 28.43 34.72 -8.63
N LYS A 417 28.99 35.93 -8.67
CA LYS A 417 28.44 36.97 -9.55
C LYS A 417 28.78 36.57 -10.98
N LEU A 418 27.79 36.57 -11.85
CA LEU A 418 27.92 36.11 -13.23
C LEU A 418 28.33 37.26 -14.14
N ASP A 419 29.21 36.98 -15.09
CA ASP A 419 29.50 37.87 -16.21
C ASP A 419 28.34 37.81 -17.23
N ALA A 420 28.17 38.84 -18.04
CA ALA A 420 27.12 38.87 -19.07
C ALA A 420 27.24 37.66 -20.01
N GLY A 421 26.13 36.93 -20.23
CA GLY A 421 26.12 35.73 -21.06
C GLY A 421 26.68 34.46 -20.40
N SER A 422 26.92 34.47 -19.08
CA SER A 422 27.29 33.29 -18.30
C SER A 422 26.16 32.85 -17.37
N VAL A 423 26.14 31.56 -17.04
CA VAL A 423 25.14 30.95 -16.15
C VAL A 423 25.80 30.08 -15.09
N ALA A 424 25.10 29.84 -13.99
CA ALA A 424 25.47 28.80 -13.03
C ALA A 424 24.36 27.75 -12.92
N VAL A 425 24.74 26.48 -12.80
CA VAL A 425 23.81 25.35 -12.86
C VAL A 425 23.88 24.53 -11.58
N TYR A 426 22.79 24.50 -10.82
CA TYR A 426 22.71 23.77 -9.56
C TYR A 426 21.56 22.79 -9.60
N GLY A 427 21.79 21.50 -9.36
CA GLY A 427 20.70 20.54 -9.47
C GLY A 427 20.89 19.25 -8.71
N THR A 428 19.86 18.41 -8.77
CA THR A 428 19.86 17.08 -8.13
C THR A 428 20.95 16.17 -8.67
N GLU A 429 21.41 16.42 -9.89
CA GLU A 429 22.63 15.86 -10.46
C GLU A 429 23.62 16.96 -10.83
N LYS A 430 24.92 16.64 -10.83
CA LYS A 430 25.94 17.63 -11.20
C LYS A 430 25.96 17.80 -12.73
N PHE A 431 25.87 19.06 -13.18
CA PHE A 431 26.19 19.40 -14.57
C PHE A 431 27.72 19.46 -14.73
N ASN A 432 28.28 18.69 -15.68
CA ASN A 432 29.72 18.49 -15.78
C ASN A 432 30.38 19.24 -16.94
N ASN A 433 29.60 19.95 -17.75
CA ASN A 433 30.10 20.61 -18.95
C ASN A 433 30.30 22.10 -18.72
N ASP A 434 31.27 22.67 -19.43
CA ASP A 434 31.61 24.10 -19.33
C ASP A 434 30.66 24.99 -20.17
N ILE A 435 29.83 24.38 -21.01
CA ILE A 435 28.84 25.04 -21.86
C ILE A 435 27.50 24.33 -21.67
N ILE A 436 26.44 25.12 -21.55
CA ILE A 436 25.06 24.65 -21.63
C ILE A 436 24.43 25.23 -22.90
N ASN A 437 23.87 24.36 -23.73
CA ASN A 437 23.13 24.77 -24.92
C ASN A 437 21.64 24.87 -24.56
N LEU A 438 21.10 26.08 -24.67
CA LEU A 438 19.71 26.39 -24.43
C LEU A 438 19.15 26.95 -25.74
N LEU A 439 18.31 26.17 -26.44
CA LEU A 439 17.59 26.61 -27.64
C LEU A 439 18.51 27.12 -28.76
N SER A 440 19.60 26.40 -29.03
CA SER A 440 20.64 26.78 -30.03
C SER A 440 21.48 28.00 -29.64
N LYS A 441 21.39 28.48 -28.40
CA LYS A 441 22.27 29.51 -27.84
C LYS A 441 23.18 28.92 -26.78
N GLU A 442 24.48 29.16 -26.91
CA GLU A 442 25.50 28.68 -25.99
C GLU A 442 25.69 29.65 -24.83
N PHE A 443 25.66 29.13 -23.61
CA PHE A 443 25.97 29.86 -22.40
C PHE A 443 27.16 29.23 -21.68
N LYS A 444 28.12 30.05 -21.27
CA LYS A 444 29.27 29.58 -20.49
C LYS A 444 28.84 29.27 -19.06
N VAL A 445 29.16 28.08 -18.57
CA VAL A 445 28.88 27.65 -17.20
C VAL A 445 30.00 28.13 -16.28
N ALA A 446 29.70 29.14 -15.46
CA ALA A 446 30.64 29.71 -14.51
C ALA A 446 30.79 28.87 -13.23
N ALA A 447 29.73 28.15 -12.84
CA ALA A 447 29.73 27.25 -11.69
C ALA A 447 28.69 26.15 -11.87
N ALA A 448 29.02 24.93 -11.46
CA ALA A 448 28.07 23.83 -11.40
C ALA A 448 28.31 22.93 -10.18
N GLU A 449 27.25 22.73 -9.38
CA GLU A 449 27.32 21.91 -8.17
C GLU A 449 26.06 21.07 -7.99
N LYS A 450 26.24 19.87 -7.42
CA LYS A 450 25.11 19.03 -7.00
C LYS A 450 24.52 19.56 -5.70
N THR A 451 23.22 19.76 -5.65
CA THR A 451 22.48 20.19 -4.46
C THR A 451 21.10 19.52 -4.39
N ALA A 452 20.53 19.49 -3.20
CA ALA A 452 19.11 19.19 -3.06
C ALA A 452 18.27 20.37 -3.56
N VAL A 453 17.13 20.04 -4.16
CA VAL A 453 16.11 20.98 -4.63
C VAL A 453 14.94 20.88 -3.64
N SER A 454 14.61 21.98 -2.97
CA SER A 454 13.54 22.02 -1.97
C SER A 454 12.22 22.47 -2.58
N LYS A 455 12.25 23.52 -3.42
CA LYS A 455 11.10 23.93 -4.22
C LYS A 455 10.64 22.78 -5.11
N ASP A 456 9.36 22.43 -5.02
CA ASP A 456 8.77 21.32 -5.74
C ASP A 456 9.56 20.00 -5.59
N SER A 457 10.10 19.72 -4.40
CA SER A 457 10.80 18.46 -4.11
C SER A 457 9.99 17.21 -4.50
N TYR A 458 8.66 17.30 -4.47
CA TYR A 458 7.73 16.34 -5.07
C TYR A 458 7.94 16.16 -6.58
N MET A 459 7.94 17.25 -7.37
CA MET A 459 8.23 17.21 -8.81
C MET A 459 9.63 16.71 -9.09
N ALA A 460 10.62 17.06 -8.25
CA ALA A 460 11.97 16.51 -8.38
C ALA A 460 12.01 14.98 -8.24
N SER A 461 11.02 14.39 -7.58
CA SER A 461 10.84 12.93 -7.54
C SER A 461 10.15 12.35 -8.77
N MET A 462 9.75 13.16 -9.76
CA MET A 462 9.14 12.72 -11.03
C MET A 462 10.09 12.87 -12.23
N TYR A 463 11.02 13.83 -12.15
CA TYR A 463 12.04 14.08 -13.17
C TYR A 463 13.34 13.32 -12.88
N SER A 464 14.12 13.07 -13.93
CA SER A 464 15.46 12.48 -13.78
C SER A 464 16.49 13.46 -13.24
N GLY A 465 16.28 14.75 -13.50
CA GLY A 465 17.06 15.84 -12.93
C GLY A 465 16.22 17.10 -12.79
N VAL A 466 16.45 17.86 -11.72
CA VAL A 466 15.93 19.22 -11.56
C VAL A 466 17.10 20.15 -11.34
N TYR A 467 17.16 21.23 -12.12
CA TYR A 467 18.26 22.18 -12.12
C TYR A 467 17.74 23.60 -12.00
N TYR A 468 18.37 24.39 -11.13
CA TYR A 468 18.34 25.84 -11.16
C TYR A 468 19.42 26.33 -12.12
N VAL A 469 19.02 27.04 -13.17
CA VAL A 469 19.89 27.77 -14.08
C VAL A 469 19.85 29.23 -13.66
N VAL A 470 20.87 29.64 -12.92
CA VAL A 470 21.03 31.02 -12.44
C VAL A 470 21.62 31.85 -13.58
N VAL A 471 20.90 32.88 -14.01
CA VAL A 471 21.32 33.82 -15.07
C VAL A 471 21.83 35.13 -14.49
N ASP A 472 22.56 35.90 -15.29
CA ASP A 472 23.21 37.14 -14.88
C ASP A 472 22.22 38.30 -14.65
N SER A 473 21.12 38.36 -15.41
CA SER A 473 20.15 39.46 -15.34
C SER A 473 18.73 39.04 -15.75
N LYS A 474 17.73 39.84 -15.34
CA LYS A 474 16.34 39.67 -15.81
C LYS A 474 16.17 39.87 -17.31
N ALA A 475 17.06 40.64 -17.95
CA ALA A 475 17.07 40.79 -19.40
C ALA A 475 17.45 39.46 -20.08
N THR A 476 18.49 38.78 -19.56
CA THR A 476 18.85 37.43 -20.01
C THR A 476 17.74 36.42 -19.72
N LEU A 477 17.08 36.51 -18.56
CA LEU A 477 15.94 35.67 -18.23
C LEU A 477 14.80 35.81 -19.27
N ALA A 478 14.42 37.06 -19.58
CA ALA A 478 13.41 37.39 -20.57
C ALA A 478 13.82 36.94 -21.99
N GLU A 479 15.10 37.07 -22.34
CA GLU A 479 15.62 36.58 -23.62
C GLU A 479 15.44 35.07 -23.77
N ILE A 480 15.86 34.28 -22.76
CA ILE A 480 15.72 32.82 -22.81
C ILE A 480 14.24 32.42 -22.83
N PHE A 481 13.39 33.12 -22.08
CA PHE A 481 11.94 32.90 -22.11
C PHE A 481 11.36 33.13 -23.52
N ASN A 482 11.68 34.26 -24.16
CA ASN A 482 11.20 34.59 -25.50
C ASN A 482 11.72 33.63 -26.58
N LEU A 483 12.97 33.14 -26.44
CA LEU A 483 13.50 32.08 -27.30
C LEU A 483 12.63 30.81 -27.19
N ASN A 484 12.19 30.47 -25.98
CA ASN A 484 11.34 29.30 -25.80
C ASN A 484 9.94 29.50 -26.40
N SER A 485 9.36 30.68 -26.25
CA SER A 485 8.04 31.03 -26.83
C SER A 485 8.01 30.91 -28.36
N SER A 486 9.17 30.91 -29.02
CA SER A 486 9.29 30.79 -30.49
C SER A 486 9.32 29.34 -31.02
N LEU A 487 9.31 28.33 -30.14
CA LEU A 487 9.29 26.92 -30.51
C LEU A 487 7.89 26.46 -31.00
N GLU A 488 7.85 25.40 -31.81
CA GLU A 488 6.62 24.86 -32.46
C GLU A 488 5.43 24.64 -31.51
N GLU A 489 4.20 24.67 -32.07
CA GLU A 489 2.89 24.53 -31.39
C GLU A 489 2.77 23.29 -30.48
N ASP A 490 3.57 22.24 -30.72
CA ASP A 490 3.55 20.98 -29.96
C ASP A 490 4.45 21.00 -28.70
N SER A 491 5.18 22.09 -28.42
CA SER A 491 6.03 22.20 -27.24
C SER A 491 5.24 22.53 -25.96
N VAL A 492 5.69 22.02 -24.81
CA VAL A 492 5.04 22.31 -23.52
C VAL A 492 5.13 23.81 -23.24
N PRO A 493 4.00 24.54 -23.10
CA PRO A 493 4.04 25.97 -22.91
C PRO A 493 4.78 26.33 -21.63
N THR A 494 5.79 27.19 -21.73
CA THR A 494 6.46 27.77 -20.57
C THR A 494 5.76 29.04 -20.15
N MET A 495 5.74 29.29 -18.84
CA MET A 495 5.16 30.49 -18.28
C MET A 495 6.21 31.21 -17.46
N LEU A 496 6.34 32.52 -17.66
CA LEU A 496 7.11 33.37 -16.75
C LEU A 496 6.25 33.63 -15.52
N ASN A 497 6.68 33.14 -14.37
CA ASN A 497 5.94 33.20 -13.12
C ASN A 497 6.53 34.28 -12.22
N ASN A 498 5.64 35.09 -11.66
CA ASN A 498 5.88 35.89 -10.48
C ASN A 498 5.21 35.17 -9.31
N GLU A 499 5.95 35.00 -8.23
CA GLU A 499 5.47 34.38 -7.00
C GLU A 499 5.77 35.30 -5.83
N ILE A 500 4.76 35.50 -4.98
CA ILE A 500 4.88 36.28 -3.76
C ILE A 500 4.47 35.40 -2.59
N ASP A 501 5.45 35.03 -1.78
CA ASP A 501 5.26 34.21 -0.60
C ASP A 501 5.01 35.07 0.63
N TYR A 502 3.94 34.79 1.35
CA TYR A 502 3.57 35.44 2.60
C TYR A 502 3.56 34.45 3.76
N ASN A 503 4.26 34.83 4.85
CA ASN A 503 4.08 34.25 6.17
C ASN A 503 3.34 35.26 7.05
N LEU A 504 2.26 34.81 7.70
CA LEU A 504 1.34 35.69 8.40
C LEU A 504 1.25 35.33 9.90
N TYR A 505 1.12 36.35 10.74
CA TYR A 505 0.55 36.21 12.08
C TYR A 505 -0.98 36.20 11.97
N GLY A 506 -1.65 35.41 12.81
CA GLY A 506 -3.10 35.26 12.78
C GLY A 506 -3.55 33.80 12.97
N SER A 507 -4.85 33.60 13.16
CA SER A 507 -5.43 32.25 13.24
C SER A 507 -5.52 31.60 11.85
N SER A 508 -5.63 30.27 11.78
CA SER A 508 -5.83 29.58 10.49
C SER A 508 -7.12 29.99 9.78
N GLU A 509 -8.16 30.40 10.52
CA GLU A 509 -9.41 30.90 9.95
C GLU A 509 -9.19 32.26 9.26
N ASP A 510 -8.41 33.15 9.89
CA ASP A 510 -8.08 34.46 9.33
C ASP A 510 -7.20 34.31 8.08
N LYS A 511 -6.18 33.44 8.12
CA LYS A 511 -5.30 33.16 6.97
C LYS A 511 -6.09 32.60 5.78
N LEU A 512 -7.05 31.72 6.04
CA LEU A 512 -7.94 31.19 5.01
C LEU A 512 -8.85 32.27 4.41
N ALA A 513 -9.34 33.19 5.23
CA ALA A 513 -10.14 34.32 4.78
C ALA A 513 -9.32 35.27 3.87
N VAL A 514 -8.07 35.56 4.25
CA VAL A 514 -7.12 36.34 3.43
C VAL A 514 -6.87 35.66 2.08
N ALA A 515 -6.58 34.35 2.08
CA ALA A 515 -6.34 33.61 0.85
C ALA A 515 -7.53 33.70 -0.12
N LYS A 516 -8.76 33.56 0.39
CA LYS A 516 -9.99 33.70 -0.41
C LYS A 516 -10.23 35.12 -0.91
N ALA A 517 -9.82 36.14 -0.14
CA ALA A 517 -9.94 37.54 -0.53
C ALA A 517 -8.96 37.88 -1.66
N LEU A 518 -7.71 37.42 -1.55
CA LEU A 518 -6.69 37.54 -2.60
C LEU A 518 -7.15 36.84 -3.89
N ASP A 519 -7.60 35.59 -3.77
CA ASP A 519 -8.06 34.78 -4.92
C ASP A 519 -9.19 35.49 -5.68
N ARG A 520 -10.21 35.97 -4.96
CA ARG A 520 -11.32 36.73 -5.57
C ARG A 520 -10.85 38.04 -6.21
N HIS A 521 -9.99 38.80 -5.53
CA HIS A 521 -9.54 40.09 -6.03
C HIS A 521 -8.81 39.95 -7.37
N PHE A 522 -7.88 39.02 -7.45
CA PHE A 522 -7.10 38.82 -8.66
C PHE A 522 -7.88 38.08 -9.74
N GLU A 523 -8.83 37.20 -9.40
CA GLU A 523 -9.76 36.63 -10.39
C GLU A 523 -10.58 37.75 -11.08
N GLU A 524 -11.11 38.71 -10.31
CA GLU A 524 -11.89 39.84 -10.84
C GLU A 524 -11.04 40.86 -11.63
N ASN A 525 -9.78 41.08 -11.25
CA ASN A 525 -8.90 42.07 -11.87
C ASN A 525 -7.98 41.52 -12.97
N SER A 526 -7.70 40.20 -13.01
CA SER A 526 -6.84 39.57 -14.02
C SER A 526 -7.33 39.81 -15.45
N VAL A 527 -8.65 39.92 -15.65
CA VAL A 527 -9.29 40.23 -16.94
C VAL A 527 -8.88 41.60 -17.51
N LYS A 528 -8.33 42.50 -16.69
CA LYS A 528 -7.98 43.88 -17.06
C LYS A 528 -6.47 44.14 -17.14
N SER A 529 -5.62 43.17 -16.78
CA SER A 529 -4.16 43.31 -16.70
C SER A 529 -3.45 42.59 -17.86
N ASP A 530 -2.20 42.94 -18.15
CA ASP A 530 -1.37 42.24 -19.14
C ASP A 530 -0.91 40.82 -18.68
N VAL A 531 -1.35 40.37 -17.50
CA VAL A 531 -1.04 39.05 -16.93
C VAL A 531 -1.91 37.98 -17.60
N SER A 532 -1.33 36.83 -17.94
CA SER A 532 -2.07 35.72 -18.58
C SER A 532 -2.96 34.92 -17.62
N GLY A 533 -2.72 35.01 -16.32
CA GLY A 533 -3.56 34.43 -15.29
C GLY A 533 -2.96 34.55 -13.90
N PHE A 534 -3.76 34.16 -12.92
CA PHE A 534 -3.41 34.23 -11.50
C PHE A 534 -3.97 33.03 -10.72
N TYR A 535 -3.27 32.60 -9.67
CA TYR A 535 -3.83 31.67 -8.67
C TYR A 535 -3.24 31.93 -7.28
N VAL A 536 -4.04 31.73 -6.23
CA VAL A 536 -3.56 31.70 -4.84
C VAL A 536 -3.44 30.28 -4.36
N GLU A 537 -2.30 29.96 -3.76
CA GLU A 537 -2.17 28.81 -2.88
C GLU A 537 -2.19 29.23 -1.42
N SER A 538 -2.88 28.44 -0.60
CA SER A 538 -2.86 28.59 0.85
C SER A 538 -2.56 27.25 1.49
N ARG A 539 -1.63 27.25 2.44
CA ARG A 539 -1.30 26.07 3.22
C ARG A 539 -2.51 25.56 4.00
N ASP A 540 -3.26 26.46 4.63
CA ASP A 540 -4.43 26.08 5.44
C ASP A 540 -5.62 25.64 4.56
N ALA A 541 -5.79 26.20 3.36
CA ALA A 541 -6.79 25.71 2.41
C ALA A 541 -6.47 24.27 1.92
N ASN A 542 -5.19 24.01 1.60
CA ASN A 542 -4.75 22.71 1.12
C ASN A 542 -4.64 21.65 2.23
N ARG A 543 -4.50 22.08 3.49
CA ARG A 543 -4.48 21.21 4.67
C ARG A 543 -5.69 20.27 4.68
N GLU A 544 -6.91 20.78 4.53
CA GLU A 544 -8.12 19.94 4.56
C GLU A 544 -8.10 18.84 3.49
N GLN A 545 -7.67 19.17 2.27
CA GLN A 545 -7.59 18.20 1.18
C GLN A 545 -6.55 17.09 1.47
N ILE A 546 -5.39 17.45 2.03
CA ILE A 546 -4.37 16.47 2.42
C ILE A 546 -4.86 15.61 3.59
N TYR A 547 -5.54 16.18 4.58
CA TYR A 547 -6.16 15.41 5.68
C TYR A 547 -7.18 14.40 5.17
N VAL A 548 -7.98 14.76 4.15
CA VAL A 548 -8.94 13.85 3.53
C VAL A 548 -8.23 12.74 2.77
N LEU A 549 -7.21 13.07 1.99
CA LEU A 549 -6.44 12.09 1.21
C LEU A 549 -5.68 11.11 2.13
N TYR A 550 -4.84 11.62 3.03
CA TYR A 550 -3.98 10.79 3.89
C TYR A 550 -4.78 10.13 5.00
N GLY A 551 -5.79 10.82 5.54
CA GLY A 551 -6.74 10.23 6.49
C GLY A 551 -7.59 9.12 5.85
N GLY A 552 -8.03 9.31 4.61
CA GLY A 552 -8.72 8.28 3.84
C GLY A 552 -7.85 7.04 3.59
N LEU A 553 -6.60 7.26 3.16
CA LEU A 553 -5.59 6.20 2.98
C LEU A 553 -5.24 5.49 4.29
N PHE A 554 -5.16 6.22 5.40
CA PHE A 554 -4.93 5.64 6.73
C PHE A 554 -6.11 4.79 7.21
N PHE A 555 -7.33 5.28 7.03
CA PHE A 555 -8.53 4.53 7.36
C PHE A 555 -8.59 3.21 6.59
N ILE A 556 -8.45 3.24 5.25
CA ILE A 556 -8.44 2.01 4.45
C ILE A 556 -7.25 1.11 4.82
N GLY A 557 -6.10 1.68 5.16
CA GLY A 557 -4.91 0.95 5.57
C GLY A 557 -5.13 0.14 6.83
N ILE A 558 -5.71 0.76 7.87
CA ILE A 558 -6.14 0.05 9.09
C ILE A 558 -7.20 -0.98 8.74
N PHE A 559 -8.20 -0.61 7.94
CA PHE A 559 -9.33 -1.48 7.63
C PHE A 559 -8.88 -2.76 6.91
N LEU A 560 -8.12 -2.64 5.81
CA LEU A 560 -7.53 -3.77 5.10
C LEU A 560 -6.49 -4.52 5.94
N GLY A 561 -5.70 -3.80 6.76
CA GLY A 561 -4.77 -4.40 7.71
C GLY A 561 -5.45 -5.34 8.70
N THR A 562 -6.58 -4.92 9.29
CA THR A 562 -7.39 -5.78 10.18
C THR A 562 -8.00 -6.97 9.42
N MET A 563 -8.42 -6.77 8.18
CA MET A 563 -8.95 -7.84 7.32
C MET A 563 -7.89 -8.93 7.08
N PHE A 564 -6.70 -8.55 6.61
CA PHE A 564 -5.60 -9.47 6.32
C PHE A 564 -5.07 -10.13 7.59
N LEU A 565 -5.03 -9.39 8.71
CA LEU A 565 -4.70 -9.95 10.02
C LEU A 565 -5.71 -11.03 10.41
N MET A 566 -7.02 -10.75 10.32
CA MET A 566 -8.05 -11.72 10.65
C MET A 566 -7.95 -12.97 9.77
N VAL A 567 -7.77 -12.81 8.46
CA VAL A 567 -7.55 -13.90 7.52
C VAL A 567 -6.32 -14.72 7.93
N THR A 568 -5.23 -14.07 8.31
CA THR A 568 -4.01 -14.74 8.80
C THR A 568 -4.30 -15.56 10.06
N VAL A 569 -5.02 -15.00 11.04
CA VAL A 569 -5.42 -15.70 12.27
C VAL A 569 -6.27 -16.93 11.95
N MET A 570 -7.21 -16.83 11.01
CA MET A 570 -8.07 -17.95 10.61
C MET A 570 -7.28 -19.05 9.91
N ILE A 571 -6.37 -18.70 9.00
CA ILE A 571 -5.49 -19.69 8.33
C ILE A 571 -4.64 -20.41 9.37
N ILE A 572 -4.05 -19.67 10.32
CA ILE A 572 -3.29 -20.24 11.43
C ILE A 572 -4.17 -21.22 12.24
N PHE A 573 -5.38 -20.79 12.62
CA PHE A 573 -6.28 -21.59 13.42
C PHE A 573 -6.65 -22.90 12.72
N TYR A 574 -7.09 -22.85 11.46
CA TYR A 574 -7.44 -24.04 10.68
C TYR A 574 -6.25 -24.96 10.53
N LYS A 575 -5.08 -24.38 10.24
CA LYS A 575 -3.85 -25.13 10.16
C LYS A 575 -3.52 -25.85 11.47
N GLN A 576 -3.62 -25.18 12.61
CA GLN A 576 -3.35 -25.78 13.92
C GLN A 576 -4.31 -26.92 14.24
N ILE A 577 -5.60 -26.76 13.94
CA ILE A 577 -6.56 -27.86 14.11
C ILE A 577 -6.20 -29.04 13.21
N SER A 578 -5.89 -28.79 11.94
CA SER A 578 -5.52 -29.82 10.98
C SER A 578 -4.28 -30.59 11.42
N GLU A 579 -3.20 -29.88 11.76
CA GLU A 579 -1.96 -30.48 12.22
C GLU A 579 -2.18 -31.24 13.53
N GLY A 580 -2.95 -30.70 14.49
CA GLY A 580 -3.23 -31.36 15.76
C GLY A 580 -3.89 -32.73 15.60
N TYR A 581 -4.89 -32.86 14.73
CA TYR A 581 -5.55 -34.15 14.49
C TYR A 581 -4.66 -35.15 13.75
N ASP A 582 -3.86 -34.71 12.78
CA ASP A 582 -2.95 -35.59 12.03
C ASP A 582 -1.77 -36.04 12.91
N ASP A 583 -1.27 -35.15 13.76
CA ASP A 583 -0.18 -35.42 14.67
C ASP A 583 -0.59 -36.33 15.82
N LYS A 584 -1.82 -36.24 16.33
CA LYS A 584 -2.33 -37.13 17.38
C LYS A 584 -2.11 -38.60 17.02
N ALA A 585 -2.57 -39.03 15.84
CA ALA A 585 -2.40 -40.41 15.39
C ALA A 585 -0.92 -40.83 15.23
N ARG A 586 -0.05 -39.89 14.84
CA ARG A 586 1.40 -40.14 14.73
C ARG A 586 2.07 -40.29 16.09
N TYR A 587 1.71 -39.45 17.06
CA TYR A 587 2.26 -39.51 18.41
C TYR A 587 1.79 -40.75 19.18
N GLU A 588 0.53 -41.17 19.01
CA GLU A 588 0.05 -42.46 19.55
C GLU A 588 0.90 -43.66 19.08
N ILE A 589 1.37 -43.64 17.83
CA ILE A 589 2.27 -44.68 17.31
C ILE A 589 3.67 -44.56 17.95
N MET A 590 4.20 -43.34 18.08
CA MET A 590 5.53 -43.12 18.67
C MET A 590 5.59 -43.50 20.16
N GLU A 591 4.51 -43.28 20.92
CA GLU A 591 4.38 -43.73 22.31
C GLU A 591 4.39 -45.25 22.39
N LYS A 592 3.65 -45.95 21.52
CA LYS A 592 3.67 -47.43 21.43
C LYS A 592 5.05 -48.00 21.07
N VAL A 593 5.89 -47.22 20.40
CA VAL A 593 7.27 -47.58 20.03
C VAL A 593 8.28 -47.22 21.14
N GLY A 594 7.84 -46.54 22.21
CA GLY A 594 8.64 -46.29 23.42
C GLY A 594 9.08 -44.83 23.64
N MET A 595 8.55 -43.86 22.90
CA MET A 595 8.82 -42.44 23.15
C MET A 595 8.07 -41.97 24.41
N CYS A 596 8.76 -41.31 25.34
CA CYS A 596 8.10 -40.81 26.55
C CYS A 596 7.31 -39.52 26.29
N ASN A 597 6.28 -39.24 27.11
CA ASN A 597 5.41 -38.07 26.95
C ASN A 597 6.17 -36.73 26.94
N ASP A 598 7.29 -36.65 27.68
CA ASP A 598 8.16 -35.47 27.71
C ASP A 598 8.91 -35.25 26.39
N GLU A 599 9.35 -36.33 25.74
CA GLU A 599 9.99 -36.29 24.42
C GLU A 599 8.99 -35.92 23.34
N VAL A 600 7.77 -36.46 23.41
CA VAL A 600 6.64 -36.07 22.55
C VAL A 600 6.37 -34.57 22.65
N LYS A 601 6.20 -34.06 23.88
CA LYS A 601 5.92 -32.63 24.13
C LYS A 601 7.04 -31.72 23.64
N LYS A 602 8.31 -32.07 23.89
CA LYS A 602 9.48 -31.30 23.39
C LYS A 602 9.54 -31.29 21.86
N SER A 603 9.28 -32.44 21.22
CA SER A 603 9.24 -32.58 19.76
C SER A 603 8.16 -31.70 19.14
N ILE A 604 6.93 -31.78 19.66
CA ILE A 604 5.80 -30.95 19.24
C ILE A 604 6.16 -29.47 19.35
N THR A 605 6.63 -29.04 20.52
CA THR A 605 6.89 -27.63 20.81
C THR A 605 7.97 -27.05 19.89
N SER A 606 8.98 -27.86 19.53
CA SER A 606 10.01 -27.45 18.58
C SER A 606 9.47 -27.29 17.16
N GLN A 607 8.70 -28.27 16.67
CA GLN A 607 8.15 -28.26 15.31
C GLN A 607 7.11 -27.14 15.13
N VAL A 608 6.19 -26.99 16.09
CA VAL A 608 5.17 -25.94 16.06
C VAL A 608 5.83 -24.55 16.06
N ARG A 609 6.84 -24.29 16.92
CA ARG A 609 7.57 -23.01 16.89
C ARG A 609 8.20 -22.73 15.52
N MET A 610 8.94 -23.68 14.94
CA MET A 610 9.62 -23.48 13.66
C MET A 610 8.65 -23.11 12.54
N VAL A 611 7.49 -23.79 12.50
CA VAL A 611 6.42 -23.56 11.52
C VAL A 611 5.81 -22.15 11.65
N PHE A 612 5.71 -21.62 12.86
CA PHE A 612 5.11 -20.31 13.11
C PHE A 612 6.06 -19.13 12.89
N PHE A 613 7.33 -19.25 13.28
CA PHE A 613 8.28 -18.14 13.14
C PHE A 613 8.78 -17.94 11.71
N LEU A 614 8.84 -19.03 10.91
CA LEU A 614 9.36 -18.97 9.54
C LEU A 614 8.61 -17.96 8.64
N PRO A 615 7.26 -17.92 8.59
CA PRO A 615 6.52 -16.90 7.84
C PRO A 615 6.81 -15.46 8.27
N ILE A 616 6.90 -15.18 9.58
CA ILE A 616 7.14 -13.81 10.06
C ILE A 616 8.55 -13.35 9.73
N MET A 617 9.55 -14.24 9.92
CA MET A 617 10.93 -13.92 9.58
C MET A 617 11.05 -13.57 8.10
N LEU A 618 10.42 -14.37 7.23
CA LEU A 618 10.46 -14.11 5.79
C LEU A 618 9.65 -12.86 5.41
N ALA A 619 8.49 -12.60 6.04
CA ALA A 619 7.74 -11.36 5.87
C ALA A 619 8.55 -10.11 6.27
N THR A 620 9.36 -10.22 7.33
CA THR A 620 10.29 -9.16 7.75
C THR A 620 11.37 -8.94 6.69
N CYS A 621 11.92 -10.00 6.12
CA CYS A 621 12.85 -9.91 4.99
C CYS A 621 12.20 -9.27 3.75
N HIS A 622 10.94 -9.62 3.43
CA HIS A 622 10.19 -9.00 2.34
C HIS A 622 10.01 -7.49 2.57
N LEU A 623 9.62 -7.08 3.78
CA LEU A 623 9.47 -5.67 4.13
C LEU A 623 10.80 -4.92 4.02
N ALA A 624 11.89 -5.49 4.51
CA ALA A 624 13.22 -4.89 4.42
C ALA A 624 13.69 -4.75 2.96
N ALA A 625 13.47 -5.77 2.12
CA ALA A 625 13.81 -5.73 0.71
C ALA A 625 12.92 -4.74 -0.09
N ALA A 626 11.66 -4.59 0.30
CA ALA A 626 10.73 -3.65 -0.30
C ALA A 626 10.99 -2.18 0.12
N PHE A 627 11.72 -1.94 1.21
CA PHE A 627 11.94 -0.60 1.76
C PHE A 627 12.41 0.44 0.73
N PRO A 628 13.42 0.19 -0.13
CA PRO A 628 13.87 1.16 -1.13
C PRO A 628 12.78 1.52 -2.15
N LEU A 629 11.96 0.54 -2.56
CA LEU A 629 10.84 0.77 -3.47
C LEU A 629 9.71 1.53 -2.79
N LEU A 630 9.38 1.18 -1.55
CA LEU A 630 8.32 1.82 -0.78
C LEU A 630 8.65 3.29 -0.47
N ARG A 631 9.90 3.63 -0.12
CA ARG A 631 10.28 5.05 0.06
C ARG A 631 10.16 5.86 -1.23
N ARG A 632 10.40 5.24 -2.40
CA ARG A 632 10.27 5.92 -3.70
C ARG A 632 8.80 6.13 -4.03
N LEU A 633 7.97 5.11 -3.81
CA LEU A 633 6.52 5.23 -3.95
C LEU A 633 5.95 6.30 -3.02
N LEU A 634 6.39 6.33 -1.76
CA LEU A 634 5.95 7.33 -0.77
C LEU A 634 6.44 8.75 -1.10
N ALA A 635 7.63 8.90 -1.71
CA ALA A 635 8.10 10.19 -2.21
C ALA A 635 7.20 10.75 -3.34
N MET A 636 6.50 9.89 -4.09
CA MET A 636 5.45 10.32 -5.04
C MET A 636 4.16 10.79 -4.35
N PHE A 637 4.06 10.63 -3.04
CA PHE A 637 3.09 11.33 -2.21
C PHE A 637 3.80 12.41 -1.39
N ASN A 638 4.90 12.94 -1.93
CA ASN A 638 5.79 13.94 -1.33
C ASN A 638 6.46 13.50 0.00
N LEU A 639 6.17 12.29 0.52
CA LEU A 639 6.74 11.73 1.76
C LEU A 639 8.22 11.39 1.62
N THR A 640 9.06 12.40 1.85
CA THR A 640 10.52 12.31 1.72
C THR A 640 11.27 12.04 3.02
N ASP A 641 10.63 12.21 4.19
CA ASP A 641 11.25 11.91 5.50
C ASP A 641 11.42 10.40 5.72
N VAL A 642 12.60 9.91 5.35
CA VAL A 642 13.01 8.51 5.49
C VAL A 642 12.99 8.05 6.96
N LYS A 643 13.25 8.94 7.92
CA LYS A 643 13.25 8.58 9.35
C LYS A 643 11.84 8.29 9.83
N ILE A 644 10.87 9.12 9.48
CA ILE A 644 9.46 8.90 9.81
C ILE A 644 8.97 7.57 9.22
N ILE A 645 9.28 7.33 7.93
CA ILE A 645 8.92 6.08 7.24
C ILE A 645 9.51 4.86 7.98
N ALA A 646 10.82 4.90 8.30
CA ALA A 646 11.50 3.80 8.97
C ALA A 646 10.93 3.54 10.38
N ILE A 647 10.66 4.58 11.17
CA ILE A 647 10.07 4.46 12.51
C ILE A 647 8.69 3.83 12.43
N CYS A 648 7.83 4.30 11.52
CA CYS A 648 6.47 3.77 11.34
C CYS A 648 6.48 2.30 10.90
N MET A 649 7.41 1.91 10.01
CA MET A 649 7.59 0.52 9.59
C MET A 649 8.04 -0.39 10.72
N VAL A 650 9.03 0.03 11.51
CA VAL A 650 9.51 -0.75 12.66
C VAL A 650 8.43 -0.84 13.74
N ALA A 651 7.74 0.26 14.05
CA ALA A 651 6.64 0.25 15.02
C ALA A 651 5.51 -0.69 14.59
N THR A 652 5.11 -0.65 13.31
CA THR A 652 4.10 -1.54 12.75
C THR A 652 4.55 -3.00 12.83
N LEU A 653 5.81 -3.30 12.53
CA LEU A 653 6.39 -4.63 12.66
C LEU A 653 6.33 -5.14 14.11
N LEU A 654 6.71 -4.33 15.09
CA LEU A 654 6.68 -4.70 16.50
C LEU A 654 5.26 -5.00 16.99
N VAL A 655 4.29 -4.14 16.65
CA VAL A 655 2.87 -4.35 16.97
C VAL A 655 2.36 -5.63 16.30
N PHE A 656 2.67 -5.85 15.02
CA PHE A 656 2.26 -7.05 14.30
C PHE A 656 2.86 -8.32 14.91
N VAL A 657 4.15 -8.32 15.25
CA VAL A 657 4.83 -9.45 15.91
C VAL A 657 4.21 -9.74 17.27
N ALA A 658 3.86 -8.72 18.05
CA ALA A 658 3.18 -8.89 19.33
C ALA A 658 1.80 -9.56 19.17
N ILE A 659 0.97 -9.06 18.24
CA ILE A 659 -0.34 -9.65 17.93
C ILE A 659 -0.18 -11.09 17.44
N TYR A 660 0.75 -11.32 16.52
CA TYR A 660 1.02 -12.65 15.98
C TYR A 660 1.44 -13.63 17.07
N TYR A 661 2.29 -13.19 18.01
CA TYR A 661 2.70 -14.01 19.15
C TYR A 661 1.52 -14.37 20.06
N ILE A 662 0.60 -13.42 20.31
CA ILE A 662 -0.64 -13.71 21.06
C ILE A 662 -1.47 -14.77 20.34
N VAL A 663 -1.66 -14.62 19.03
CA VAL A 663 -2.39 -15.59 18.19
C VAL A 663 -1.72 -16.97 18.24
N PHE A 664 -0.39 -17.02 18.14
CA PHE A 664 0.38 -18.24 18.30
C PHE A 664 0.12 -18.91 19.65
N ARG A 665 0.12 -18.15 20.76
CA ARG A 665 -0.16 -18.69 22.11
C ARG A 665 -1.57 -19.24 22.24
N ILE A 666 -2.57 -18.56 21.67
CA ILE A 666 -3.97 -19.01 21.72
C ILE A 666 -4.15 -20.27 20.87
N THR A 667 -3.64 -20.27 19.65
CA THR A 667 -3.86 -21.36 18.68
C THR A 667 -3.03 -22.60 19.00
N SER A 668 -1.81 -22.43 19.54
CA SER A 668 -1.01 -23.56 20.03
C SER A 668 -1.66 -24.28 21.21
N ARG A 669 -2.37 -23.59 22.11
CA ARG A 669 -3.17 -24.25 23.17
C ARG A 669 -4.26 -25.15 22.58
N ALA A 670 -4.92 -24.73 21.50
CA ALA A 670 -5.90 -25.57 20.82
C ALA A 670 -5.25 -26.83 20.21
N TYR A 671 -4.08 -26.67 19.58
CA TYR A 671 -3.27 -27.80 19.11
C TYR A 671 -2.90 -28.76 20.25
N TYR A 672 -2.34 -28.23 21.36
CA TYR A 672 -1.93 -29.04 22.49
C TYR A 672 -3.10 -29.76 23.16
N ARG A 673 -4.31 -29.19 23.16
CA ARG A 673 -5.50 -29.88 23.67
C ARG A 673 -5.92 -31.06 22.79
N ILE A 674 -5.75 -30.95 21.47
CA ILE A 674 -6.09 -32.03 20.54
C ILE A 674 -5.12 -33.21 20.70
N VAL A 675 -3.82 -32.91 20.78
CA VAL A 675 -2.78 -33.94 20.94
C VAL A 675 -2.68 -34.44 22.39
N GLY A 676 -2.80 -33.53 23.36
CA GLY A 676 -2.57 -33.77 24.78
C GLY A 676 -3.76 -34.26 25.60
N ASN A 677 -4.95 -34.49 25.01
CA ASN A 677 -6.04 -35.24 25.67
C ASN A 677 -5.69 -36.75 25.86
N GLN A 678 -4.41 -37.09 25.86
CA GLN A 678 -3.78 -38.36 26.20
C GLN A 678 -2.61 -38.18 27.20
N ILE A 679 -2.31 -36.95 27.62
CA ILE A 679 -1.29 -36.62 28.65
C ILE A 679 -1.93 -36.58 30.02
#